data_AF-A0A3A5ANR0-F1
#
_entry.id   AF-A0A3A5ANR0-F1
#
_cell.length_a   1.000
_cell.length_b   1.000
_cell.length_c   1.000
_cell.angle_alpha   90.00
_cell.angle_beta   90.00
_cell.angle_gamma   90.00
#
_symmetry.space_group_name_H-M   'P 1'
#
loop_
_entity.id
_entity.type
_entity.pdbx_description
1 polymer ?
#
loop_
_entity_poly.entity_id
_entity_poly.type
_entity_poly.pdbx_seq_one_letter_code
_entity_poly.pdbx_strand_id
1 'polypeptide(L)'
;MLTHRTRQGSRYPPGAKVFPDGVNFSIFSQNASAVRLHLYEREESVEPYQIIDLDPERNRTFFFWHVFVEGLGPGAVYAWRADGPGTTRENGYRFDKEKDLVDPYARAVTMKVWNRAKAIAPGDNRDSSMRAIVVKEEFDWEGDRPLNHAPESMIIYELHVGGFTRHPSARTAAPGTFAALAEKIPYLLDLGVTDVELMPIMAFDEQDVPTGAALRCLTNYWGYSPHSFFSLHPKYCYSCGYREQLREFRDMVKKFHRAGIGVILDVVFNHTAEAGKDGATINFKGLTNDIFYHLDPEDRRIYRDFTGCGNTINCNHPLVCSFLISCLEYWVRELHVDGFRFDLASVLSRGERGEPMYNAPVLWNIEFSNELSRSHVIAEAWDAGGLFQVGGFPGFRWAEWNGRYRDVIRKFVRGDWGLIGEVATRVSGSSDLYEHQGRLPINSINFVTCHDGFTLNDLVSYNKKHNEMNGEENRDGWDENLSWNCGEEGETTDPEVLSLRSRLAKNFMTILLLSRGVPMILAGDEVLRTQRGNNNAYCQDNEISWFDWSLLEKNSGMLRFVRMMIAFRKRHPCLVRRHFLRGIRQEGQRIADVTWHGLRLEKPLWNDAYAQVLTFTLGAVHPNEEDLHVVFNMSKRLLQMELPEIKGRYWTLAIDTSKSSPNDILPAAEQPIVRRKRIGVKGRSVVVLESRPI
;
A
#
# COMPACT_ATOMS: atom_id res chain seq x y z
N MET A 1 12.91 -45.59 4.41
CA MET A 1 12.91 -44.28 3.73
C MET A 1 12.04 -44.42 2.50
N LEU A 2 10.98 -43.62 2.37
CA LEU A 2 10.17 -43.63 1.15
C LEU A 2 11.00 -42.98 0.04
N THR A 3 11.30 -43.72 -1.02
CA THR A 3 11.82 -43.17 -2.27
C THR A 3 10.68 -43.19 -3.26
N HIS A 4 10.32 -42.03 -3.78
CA HIS A 4 9.27 -41.87 -4.78
C HIS A 4 9.79 -42.25 -6.17
N ARG A 5 8.94 -42.92 -6.96
CA ARG A 5 9.19 -43.11 -8.39
C ARG A 5 8.88 -41.82 -9.14
N THR A 6 9.53 -41.64 -10.29
CA THR A 6 9.34 -40.45 -11.12
C THR A 6 8.86 -40.81 -12.53
N ARG A 7 8.04 -39.93 -13.11
CA ARG A 7 7.69 -39.91 -14.54
C ARG A 7 8.16 -38.60 -15.17
N GLN A 8 8.03 -38.51 -16.49
CA GLN A 8 8.47 -37.35 -17.27
C GLN A 8 7.90 -36.00 -16.78
N GLY A 9 6.63 -35.98 -16.36
CA GLY A 9 5.94 -34.74 -15.99
C GLY A 9 5.59 -33.86 -17.18
N SER A 10 5.20 -32.62 -16.89
CA SER A 10 4.71 -31.63 -17.85
C SER A 10 5.25 -30.25 -17.52
N ARG A 11 5.55 -29.46 -18.56
CA ARG A 11 5.97 -28.05 -18.44
C ARG A 11 4.88 -27.12 -17.87
N TYR A 12 3.62 -27.54 -17.90
CA TYR A 12 2.49 -26.76 -17.41
C TYR A 12 1.62 -27.55 -16.42
N PRO A 13 1.11 -26.89 -15.36
CA PRO A 13 1.44 -25.52 -14.95
C PRO A 13 2.87 -25.42 -14.34
N PRO A 14 3.50 -24.22 -14.33
CA PRO A 14 4.76 -24.01 -13.60
C PRO A 14 4.56 -24.11 -12.08
N GLY A 15 5.65 -24.33 -11.36
CA GLY A 15 5.67 -24.61 -9.93
C GLY A 15 5.32 -26.07 -9.62
N ALA A 16 4.90 -26.31 -8.38
CA ALA A 16 4.43 -27.62 -7.91
C ALA A 16 2.90 -27.70 -7.92
N LYS A 17 2.33 -28.62 -8.72
CA LYS A 17 0.89 -28.87 -8.80
C LYS A 17 0.55 -30.29 -8.36
N VAL A 18 -0.41 -30.39 -7.45
CA VAL A 18 -0.92 -31.65 -6.91
C VAL A 18 -1.92 -32.29 -7.88
N PHE A 19 -1.73 -33.58 -8.16
CA PHE A 19 -2.63 -34.46 -8.90
C PHE A 19 -3.02 -35.66 -8.03
N PRO A 20 -4.04 -36.46 -8.41
CA PRO A 20 -4.47 -37.60 -7.60
C PRO A 20 -3.38 -38.65 -7.32
N ASP A 21 -2.44 -38.85 -8.25
CA ASP A 21 -1.40 -39.87 -8.19
C ASP A 21 0.01 -39.34 -7.86
N GLY A 22 0.16 -38.03 -7.61
CA GLY A 22 1.46 -37.43 -7.31
C GLY A 22 1.50 -35.91 -7.50
N VAL A 23 2.71 -35.36 -7.61
CA VAL A 23 2.94 -33.93 -7.81
C VAL A 23 3.76 -33.71 -9.08
N ASN A 24 3.27 -32.82 -9.95
CA ASN A 24 4.05 -32.30 -11.08
C ASN A 24 4.85 -31.09 -10.63
N PHE A 25 6.15 -31.11 -10.86
CA PHE A 25 7.04 -29.99 -10.65
C PHE A 25 7.49 -29.44 -12.01
N SER A 26 7.49 -28.13 -12.17
CA SER A 26 8.00 -27.48 -13.39
C SER A 26 8.64 -26.13 -13.10
N ILE A 27 9.88 -25.92 -13.55
CA ILE A 27 10.64 -24.69 -13.33
C ILE A 27 11.29 -24.19 -14.62
N PHE A 28 11.29 -22.87 -14.82
CA PHE A 28 11.95 -22.24 -15.95
C PHE A 28 13.42 -21.97 -15.65
N SER A 29 14.32 -22.44 -16.52
CA SER A 29 15.71 -21.99 -16.58
C SER A 29 16.28 -22.27 -17.96
N GLN A 30 16.45 -21.22 -18.76
CA GLN A 30 16.90 -21.33 -20.15
C GLN A 30 18.33 -21.86 -20.25
N ASN A 31 19.22 -21.35 -19.39
CA ASN A 31 20.66 -21.54 -19.50
C ASN A 31 21.24 -22.55 -18.50
N ALA A 32 20.39 -23.18 -17.68
CA ALA A 32 20.83 -24.29 -16.82
C ALA A 32 21.28 -25.49 -17.68
N SER A 33 22.42 -26.07 -17.30
CA SER A 33 22.95 -27.33 -17.84
C SER A 33 22.40 -28.55 -17.11
N ALA A 34 22.06 -28.40 -15.82
CA ALA A 34 21.44 -29.44 -15.01
C ALA A 34 20.51 -28.83 -13.95
N VAL A 35 19.44 -29.54 -13.62
CA VAL A 35 18.50 -29.17 -12.56
C VAL A 35 18.24 -30.38 -11.67
N ARG A 36 18.19 -30.16 -10.35
CA ARG A 36 17.85 -31.18 -9.35
C ARG A 36 16.69 -30.72 -8.49
N LEU A 37 15.78 -31.64 -8.19
CA LEU A 37 14.73 -31.46 -7.19
C LEU A 37 15.16 -32.13 -5.87
N HIS A 38 15.25 -31.34 -4.80
CA HIS A 38 15.53 -31.83 -3.46
C HIS A 38 14.22 -31.96 -2.68
N LEU A 39 13.97 -33.14 -2.10
CA LEU A 39 12.80 -33.40 -1.25
C LEU A 39 13.23 -33.59 0.21
N TYR A 40 12.60 -32.83 1.10
CA TYR A 40 12.89 -32.81 2.53
C TYR A 40 11.77 -33.45 3.33
N GLU A 41 12.15 -34.14 4.42
CA GLU A 41 11.18 -34.80 5.30
C GLU A 41 10.40 -33.77 6.13
N ARG A 42 11.09 -32.71 6.57
CA ARG A 42 10.55 -31.60 7.36
C ARG A 42 11.17 -30.28 6.93
N GLU A 43 10.53 -29.18 7.30
CA GLU A 43 11.00 -27.82 7.04
C GLU A 43 12.43 -27.57 7.55
N GLU A 44 12.81 -28.13 8.70
CA GLU A 44 14.14 -27.96 9.30
C GLU A 44 15.15 -29.08 8.94
N SER A 45 14.76 -30.09 8.14
CA SER A 45 15.65 -31.22 7.83
C SER A 45 16.87 -30.74 7.04
N VAL A 46 18.10 -30.93 7.52
CA VAL A 46 19.30 -30.48 6.78
C VAL A 46 19.48 -31.27 5.49
N GLU A 47 19.35 -32.59 5.53
CA GLU A 47 19.54 -33.45 4.36
C GLU A 47 18.20 -33.76 3.67
N PRO A 48 18.15 -33.70 2.32
CA PRO A 48 17.00 -34.21 1.59
C PRO A 48 16.95 -35.74 1.73
N TYR A 49 15.75 -36.29 1.93
CA TYR A 49 15.58 -37.76 1.94
C TYR A 49 15.63 -38.34 0.53
N GLN A 50 15.44 -37.50 -0.50
CA GLN A 50 15.53 -37.87 -1.90
C GLN A 50 15.99 -36.67 -2.74
N ILE A 51 16.98 -36.91 -3.60
CA ILE A 51 17.44 -36.00 -4.65
C ILE A 51 17.05 -36.62 -5.99
N ILE A 52 16.42 -35.83 -6.86
CA ILE A 52 16.00 -36.24 -8.18
C ILE A 52 16.76 -35.40 -9.20
N ASP A 53 17.73 -36.00 -9.88
CA ASP A 53 18.39 -35.40 -11.04
C ASP A 53 17.43 -35.47 -12.25
N LEU A 54 17.21 -34.33 -12.90
CA LEU A 54 16.36 -34.26 -14.09
C LEU A 54 17.19 -34.59 -15.34
N ASP A 55 16.72 -35.56 -16.12
CA ASP A 55 17.32 -35.93 -17.40
C ASP A 55 17.03 -34.83 -18.44
N PRO A 56 18.05 -34.17 -19.04
CA PRO A 56 17.83 -33.09 -20.00
C PRO A 56 17.07 -33.50 -21.28
N GLU A 57 17.05 -34.77 -21.65
CA GLU A 57 16.35 -35.28 -22.84
C GLU A 57 14.89 -35.63 -22.52
N ARG A 58 14.62 -36.08 -21.28
CA ARG A 58 13.27 -36.51 -20.86
C ARG A 58 12.53 -35.43 -20.09
N ASN A 59 13.18 -34.83 -19.11
CA ASN A 59 12.62 -33.92 -18.12
C ASN A 59 12.78 -32.44 -18.49
N ARG A 60 12.97 -32.12 -19.78
CA ARG A 60 13.04 -30.75 -20.26
C ARG A 60 12.29 -30.60 -21.57
N THR A 61 11.36 -29.64 -21.61
CA THR A 61 10.66 -29.25 -22.84
C THR A 61 10.91 -27.77 -23.08
N PHE A 62 11.60 -27.44 -24.17
CA PHE A 62 12.15 -26.11 -24.43
C PHE A 62 13.08 -25.64 -23.30
N PHE A 63 12.63 -24.69 -22.48
CA PHE A 63 13.38 -24.07 -21.39
C PHE A 63 12.78 -24.35 -20.00
N PHE A 64 11.80 -25.26 -19.94
CA PHE A 64 11.18 -25.70 -18.70
C PHE A 64 11.68 -27.09 -18.34
N TRP A 65 12.20 -27.21 -17.14
CA TRP A 65 12.57 -28.47 -16.50
C TRP A 65 11.38 -28.97 -15.69
N HIS A 66 11.02 -30.24 -15.84
CA HIS A 66 9.83 -30.79 -15.21
C HIS A 66 9.97 -32.27 -14.84
N VAL A 67 9.29 -32.67 -13.77
CA VAL A 67 9.24 -34.07 -13.32
C VAL A 67 7.93 -34.31 -12.58
N PHE A 68 7.37 -35.51 -12.74
CA PHE A 68 6.22 -35.94 -11.94
C PHE A 68 6.68 -36.94 -10.88
N VAL A 69 6.39 -36.68 -9.62
CA VAL A 69 6.79 -37.52 -8.48
C VAL A 69 5.58 -38.28 -7.96
N GLU A 70 5.58 -39.61 -8.15
CA GLU A 70 4.46 -40.48 -7.81
C GLU A 70 4.26 -40.62 -6.30
N GLY A 71 3.01 -40.54 -5.86
CA GLY A 71 2.63 -40.71 -4.45
C GLY A 71 3.10 -39.59 -3.52
N LEU A 72 3.73 -38.54 -4.05
CA LEU A 72 4.00 -37.32 -3.29
C LEU A 72 2.68 -36.54 -3.12
N GLY A 73 2.52 -35.86 -1.99
CA GLY A 73 1.30 -35.12 -1.68
C GLY A 73 1.56 -33.75 -1.07
N PRO A 74 0.47 -33.01 -0.76
CA PRO A 74 0.55 -31.75 -0.03
C PRO A 74 1.35 -31.89 1.27
N GLY A 75 2.17 -30.89 1.58
CA GLY A 75 3.07 -30.84 2.73
C GLY A 75 4.51 -31.27 2.43
N ALA A 76 4.76 -31.81 1.24
CA ALA A 76 6.12 -32.07 0.79
C ALA A 76 6.93 -30.76 0.74
N VAL A 77 8.06 -30.75 1.42
CA VAL A 77 9.00 -29.63 1.45
C VAL A 77 10.05 -29.87 0.37
N TYR A 78 10.33 -28.88 -0.45
CA TYR A 78 11.26 -29.02 -1.57
C TYR A 78 12.06 -27.75 -1.87
N ALA A 79 13.17 -27.95 -2.57
CA ALA A 79 14.00 -26.89 -3.15
C ALA A 79 14.56 -27.35 -4.50
N TRP A 80 15.02 -26.40 -5.30
CA TRP A 80 15.69 -26.65 -6.57
C TRP A 80 17.18 -26.42 -6.45
N ARG A 81 17.99 -27.14 -7.22
CA ARG A 81 19.37 -26.74 -7.54
C ARG A 81 19.52 -26.62 -9.04
N ALA A 82 20.27 -25.62 -9.48
CA ALA A 82 20.58 -25.41 -10.88
C ALA A 82 22.09 -25.23 -11.08
N ASP A 83 22.63 -25.92 -12.08
CA ASP A 83 24.00 -25.73 -12.56
C ASP A 83 23.98 -25.10 -13.96
N GLY A 84 25.03 -24.40 -14.33
CA GLY A 84 25.11 -23.70 -15.62
C GLY A 84 26.45 -23.00 -15.85
N PRO A 85 26.57 -22.24 -16.95
CA PRO A 85 27.83 -21.59 -17.32
C PRO A 85 28.26 -20.50 -16.31
N GLY A 86 29.57 -20.37 -16.07
CA GLY A 86 30.14 -19.51 -15.03
C GLY A 86 30.65 -18.13 -15.46
N THR A 87 30.38 -17.66 -16.69
CA THR A 87 30.93 -16.40 -17.24
C THR A 87 30.04 -15.18 -16.97
N THR A 88 29.88 -14.78 -15.71
CA THR A 88 28.95 -13.72 -15.28
C THR A 88 29.15 -12.36 -15.97
N ARG A 89 30.39 -11.98 -16.34
CA ARG A 89 30.65 -10.68 -16.97
C ARG A 89 30.02 -10.58 -18.35
N GLU A 90 30.08 -11.64 -19.13
CA GLU A 90 29.64 -11.67 -20.52
C GLU A 90 28.15 -11.97 -20.65
N ASN A 91 27.59 -12.83 -19.79
CA ASN A 91 26.20 -13.29 -19.90
C ASN A 91 25.31 -12.94 -18.69
N GLY A 92 25.89 -12.56 -17.55
CA GLY A 92 25.14 -12.27 -16.33
C GLY A 92 24.70 -13.50 -15.54
N TYR A 93 25.09 -14.72 -15.92
CA TYR A 93 24.70 -15.94 -15.22
C TYR A 93 25.38 -16.03 -13.85
N ARG A 94 24.63 -16.51 -12.86
CA ARG A 94 25.08 -16.64 -11.46
C ARG A 94 24.67 -17.99 -10.86
N PHE A 95 24.76 -19.05 -11.67
CA PHE A 95 24.51 -20.42 -11.20
C PHE A 95 25.52 -20.79 -10.11
N ASP A 96 25.00 -21.40 -9.04
CA ASP A 96 25.78 -22.07 -8.03
C ASP A 96 25.09 -23.40 -7.74
N LYS A 97 25.67 -24.49 -8.25
CA LYS A 97 25.12 -25.85 -8.17
C LYS A 97 24.98 -26.37 -6.74
N GLU A 98 25.60 -25.71 -5.76
CA GLU A 98 25.51 -26.08 -4.36
C GLU A 98 24.39 -25.32 -3.64
N LYS A 99 23.77 -24.31 -4.27
CA LYS A 99 22.66 -23.55 -3.69
C LYS A 99 21.32 -24.22 -3.92
N ASP A 100 20.63 -24.48 -2.82
CA ASP A 100 19.19 -24.67 -2.80
C ASP A 100 18.48 -23.34 -3.07
N LEU A 101 17.58 -23.36 -4.04
CA LEU A 101 16.80 -22.26 -4.57
C LEU A 101 15.31 -22.51 -4.30
N VAL A 102 14.60 -21.45 -3.96
CA VAL A 102 13.14 -21.46 -3.79
C VAL A 102 12.47 -21.40 -5.16
N ASP A 103 11.40 -22.19 -5.33
CA ASP A 103 10.58 -22.14 -6.54
C ASP A 103 9.88 -20.77 -6.67
N PRO A 104 10.10 -20.03 -7.78
CA PRO A 104 9.42 -18.75 -8.01
C PRO A 104 7.89 -18.82 -7.99
N TYR A 105 7.31 -19.98 -8.27
CA TYR A 105 5.87 -20.26 -8.28
C TYR A 105 5.39 -20.96 -7.00
N ALA A 106 6.21 -21.01 -5.94
CA ALA A 106 5.82 -21.57 -4.66
C ALA A 106 4.55 -20.88 -4.12
N ARG A 107 3.57 -21.70 -3.71
CA ARG A 107 2.31 -21.24 -3.09
C ARG A 107 2.40 -21.09 -1.57
N ALA A 108 3.37 -21.74 -0.96
CA ALA A 108 3.77 -21.56 0.42
C ALA A 108 5.27 -21.79 0.53
N VAL A 109 5.89 -21.10 1.49
CA VAL A 109 7.31 -21.20 1.79
C VAL A 109 7.55 -21.31 3.29
N THR A 110 8.75 -21.77 3.65
CA THR A 110 9.27 -21.74 5.01
C THR A 110 10.64 -21.09 5.04
N MET A 111 10.89 -20.35 6.12
CA MET A 111 12.15 -19.64 6.39
C MET A 111 12.78 -20.08 7.73
N LYS A 112 12.34 -21.22 8.29
CA LYS A 112 12.75 -21.66 9.63
C LYS A 112 14.25 -21.82 9.83
N VAL A 113 14.96 -22.26 8.80
CA VAL A 113 16.42 -22.42 8.83
C VAL A 113 17.14 -21.30 8.07
N TRP A 114 16.41 -20.31 7.54
CA TRP A 114 16.98 -19.30 6.64
C TRP A 114 18.12 -18.50 7.29
N ASN A 115 19.24 -18.39 6.58
CA ASN A 115 20.36 -17.52 6.95
C ASN A 115 20.86 -16.76 5.72
N ARG A 116 20.57 -15.46 5.67
CA ARG A 116 20.92 -14.58 4.55
C ARG A 116 22.43 -14.51 4.30
N ALA A 117 23.24 -14.44 5.35
CA ALA A 117 24.70 -14.34 5.21
C ALA A 117 25.31 -15.57 4.51
N LYS A 118 24.82 -16.78 4.81
CA LYS A 118 25.22 -18.00 4.11
C LYS A 118 24.69 -18.07 2.68
N ALA A 119 23.55 -17.46 2.39
CA ALA A 119 23.01 -17.37 1.03
C ALA A 119 23.75 -16.35 0.14
N ILE A 120 24.44 -15.37 0.74
CA ILE A 120 25.35 -14.44 0.04
C ILE A 120 26.68 -15.12 -0.30
N ALA A 121 27.24 -15.89 0.62
CA ALA A 121 28.49 -16.62 0.39
C ALA A 121 28.30 -17.74 -0.66
N PRO A 122 29.30 -18.10 -1.48
CA PRO A 122 29.21 -19.24 -2.39
C PRO A 122 29.18 -20.57 -1.62
N GLY A 123 28.64 -21.61 -2.26
CA GLY A 123 28.66 -22.99 -1.74
C GLY A 123 27.36 -23.43 -1.07
N ASP A 124 27.41 -24.59 -0.41
CA ASP A 124 26.20 -25.26 0.09
C ASP A 124 25.44 -24.45 1.15
N ASN A 125 24.11 -24.41 1.01
CA ASN A 125 23.20 -23.73 1.94
C ASN A 125 22.05 -24.62 2.41
N ARG A 126 22.15 -25.96 2.32
CA ARG A 126 21.09 -26.89 2.78
C ARG A 126 20.61 -26.64 4.21
N ASP A 127 21.53 -26.30 5.10
CA ASP A 127 21.26 -25.99 6.52
C ASP A 127 20.77 -24.55 6.76
N SER A 128 20.60 -23.77 5.68
CA SER A 128 20.40 -22.32 5.73
C SER A 128 19.49 -21.76 4.64
N SER A 129 18.84 -22.62 3.84
CA SER A 129 18.01 -22.22 2.70
C SER A 129 16.54 -22.03 3.07
N MET A 130 15.88 -21.10 2.39
CA MET A 130 14.42 -21.08 2.31
C MET A 130 13.93 -22.27 1.49
N ARG A 131 12.70 -22.74 1.74
CA ARG A 131 12.14 -23.90 1.04
C ARG A 131 10.70 -23.68 0.64
N ALA A 132 10.31 -24.26 -0.48
CA ALA A 132 8.93 -24.28 -0.95
C ALA A 132 8.18 -25.46 -0.34
N ILE A 133 6.86 -25.30 -0.19
CA ILE A 133 5.98 -26.36 0.31
C ILE A 133 4.88 -26.61 -0.71
N VAL A 134 4.64 -27.89 -1.03
CA VAL A 134 3.52 -28.29 -1.89
C VAL A 134 2.22 -28.08 -1.12
N VAL A 135 1.28 -27.32 -1.69
CA VAL A 135 -0.03 -27.05 -1.05
C VAL A 135 -1.18 -27.64 -1.85
N LYS A 136 -2.29 -27.86 -1.16
CA LYS A 136 -3.58 -28.14 -1.78
C LYS A 136 -4.35 -26.82 -1.88
N GLU A 137 -4.81 -26.47 -3.07
CA GLU A 137 -5.42 -25.15 -3.35
C GLU A 137 -6.95 -25.12 -3.18
N GLU A 138 -7.61 -26.26 -2.91
CA GLU A 138 -9.06 -26.31 -2.69
C GLU A 138 -9.50 -25.51 -1.45
N PHE A 139 -10.53 -24.69 -1.59
CA PHE A 139 -11.15 -23.92 -0.51
C PHE A 139 -12.62 -23.63 -0.82
N ASP A 140 -13.47 -23.68 0.21
CA ASP A 140 -14.88 -23.33 0.08
C ASP A 140 -15.10 -21.83 0.36
N TRP A 141 -15.30 -21.08 -0.72
CA TRP A 141 -15.60 -19.66 -0.68
C TRP A 141 -17.05 -19.35 -0.28
N GLU A 142 -17.93 -20.35 -0.19
CA GLU A 142 -19.34 -20.17 0.19
C GLU A 142 -20.06 -19.12 -0.68
N GLY A 143 -19.70 -19.06 -1.97
CA GLY A 143 -20.26 -18.13 -2.96
C GLY A 143 -19.63 -16.72 -2.98
N ASP A 144 -18.62 -16.47 -2.14
CA ASP A 144 -17.88 -15.20 -2.10
C ASP A 144 -17.26 -14.85 -3.46
N ARG A 145 -17.17 -13.54 -3.74
CA ARG A 145 -16.50 -12.95 -4.92
C ARG A 145 -15.94 -11.57 -4.53
N PRO A 146 -14.90 -11.06 -5.22
CA PRO A 146 -14.43 -9.69 -5.06
C PRO A 146 -15.58 -8.67 -5.13
N LEU A 147 -15.56 -7.68 -4.23
CA LEU A 147 -16.65 -6.71 -4.01
C LEU A 147 -16.75 -5.68 -5.14
N ASN A 148 -15.62 -5.30 -5.74
CA ASN A 148 -15.53 -4.30 -6.82
C ASN A 148 -16.25 -2.99 -6.45
N HIS A 149 -15.86 -2.38 -5.33
CA HIS A 149 -16.43 -1.10 -4.90
C HIS A 149 -16.31 -0.02 -5.98
N ALA A 150 -17.29 0.87 -6.07
CA ALA A 150 -17.19 1.99 -7.00
C ALA A 150 -16.07 2.94 -6.53
N PRO A 151 -15.07 3.27 -7.37
CA PRO A 151 -13.90 4.03 -6.93
C PRO A 151 -14.21 5.34 -6.22
N GLU A 152 -15.22 6.09 -6.68
CA GLU A 152 -15.61 7.35 -6.06
C GLU A 152 -16.06 7.21 -4.59
N SER A 153 -16.60 6.04 -4.22
CA SER A 153 -17.14 5.75 -2.88
C SER A 153 -16.12 5.17 -1.91
N MET A 154 -14.93 4.84 -2.40
CA MET A 154 -13.89 4.22 -1.60
C MET A 154 -13.34 5.19 -0.54
N ILE A 155 -13.00 4.61 0.61
CA ILE A 155 -12.20 5.21 1.68
C ILE A 155 -11.22 4.12 2.10
N ILE A 156 -9.97 4.30 1.67
CA ILE A 156 -8.90 3.30 1.83
C ILE A 156 -8.28 3.46 3.22
N TYR A 157 -8.04 2.34 3.90
CA TYR A 157 -7.38 2.29 5.19
C TYR A 157 -6.10 1.45 5.11
N GLU A 158 -4.96 2.13 5.06
CA GLU A 158 -3.64 1.51 4.95
C GLU A 158 -3.21 0.95 6.31
N LEU A 159 -2.94 -0.36 6.37
CA LEU A 159 -2.56 -1.02 7.62
C LEU A 159 -1.51 -2.12 7.42
N HIS A 160 -0.73 -2.35 8.49
CA HIS A 160 0.22 -3.46 8.56
C HIS A 160 -0.41 -4.66 9.28
N VAL A 161 -0.47 -5.83 8.64
CA VAL A 161 -1.11 -7.06 9.19
C VAL A 161 -0.61 -7.40 10.59
N GLY A 162 0.72 -7.50 10.74
CA GLY A 162 1.39 -7.71 12.03
C GLY A 162 1.11 -6.60 13.05
N GLY A 163 1.61 -5.39 12.79
CA GLY A 163 1.51 -4.25 13.70
C GLY A 163 0.11 -3.90 14.17
N PHE A 164 -0.93 -4.14 13.37
CA PHE A 164 -2.29 -3.82 13.77
C PHE A 164 -2.78 -4.63 14.99
N THR A 165 -2.21 -5.82 15.23
CA THR A 165 -2.68 -6.70 16.31
C THR A 165 -1.59 -7.28 17.21
N ARG A 166 -0.30 -6.99 16.97
CA ARG A 166 0.83 -7.45 17.81
C ARG A 166 0.85 -6.86 19.21
N HIS A 167 0.43 -5.59 19.37
CA HIS A 167 0.45 -4.95 20.68
C HIS A 167 -0.51 -5.67 21.65
N PRO A 168 -0.12 -5.93 22.92
CA PRO A 168 -0.96 -6.67 23.87
C PRO A 168 -2.35 -6.06 24.11
N SER A 169 -2.49 -4.74 23.97
CA SER A 169 -3.79 -4.06 24.08
C SER A 169 -4.78 -4.45 22.99
N ALA A 170 -4.34 -5.09 21.89
CA ALA A 170 -5.22 -5.65 20.86
C ALA A 170 -6.10 -6.78 21.40
N ARG A 171 -5.65 -7.54 22.41
CA ARG A 171 -6.42 -8.65 23.02
C ARG A 171 -6.99 -9.63 21.99
N THR A 172 -6.16 -10.08 21.06
CA THR A 172 -6.50 -11.09 20.02
C THR A 172 -5.94 -12.46 20.39
N ALA A 173 -6.51 -13.53 19.85
CA ALA A 173 -6.07 -14.89 20.17
C ALA A 173 -4.70 -15.23 19.55
N ALA A 174 -4.40 -14.66 18.38
CA ALA A 174 -3.19 -14.90 17.61
C ALA A 174 -2.54 -13.58 17.14
N PRO A 175 -1.93 -12.78 18.03
CA PRO A 175 -1.40 -11.46 17.70
C PRO A 175 -0.48 -11.45 16.47
N GLY A 176 -0.74 -10.54 15.54
CA GLY A 176 0.09 -10.31 14.35
C GLY A 176 -0.21 -11.20 13.14
N THR A 177 -1.36 -11.86 13.11
CA THR A 177 -1.75 -12.78 12.02
C THR A 177 -3.01 -12.34 11.28
N PHE A 178 -3.28 -12.95 10.12
CA PHE A 178 -4.51 -12.72 9.36
C PHE A 178 -5.78 -13.05 10.16
N ALA A 179 -5.75 -14.11 10.97
CA ALA A 179 -6.86 -14.47 11.87
C ALA A 179 -7.14 -13.36 12.90
N ALA A 180 -6.09 -12.82 13.55
CA ALA A 180 -6.27 -11.72 14.49
C ALA A 180 -6.71 -10.42 13.82
N LEU A 181 -6.27 -10.15 12.59
CA LEU A 181 -6.75 -9.02 11.81
C LEU A 181 -8.27 -9.16 11.53
N ALA A 182 -8.75 -10.37 11.22
CA ALA A 182 -10.19 -10.63 11.05
C ALA A 182 -11.01 -10.39 12.33
N GLU A 183 -10.43 -10.53 13.53
CA GLU A 183 -11.11 -10.17 14.79
C GLU A 183 -11.37 -8.66 14.90
N LYS A 184 -10.70 -7.82 14.09
CA LYS A 184 -10.84 -6.36 14.10
C LYS A 184 -11.82 -5.80 13.07
N ILE A 185 -12.51 -6.64 12.31
CA ILE A 185 -13.59 -6.22 11.39
C ILE A 185 -14.63 -5.32 12.08
N PRO A 186 -15.13 -5.61 13.30
CA PRO A 186 -16.09 -4.71 13.96
C PRO A 186 -15.57 -3.29 14.16
N TYR A 187 -14.27 -3.13 14.43
CA TYR A 187 -13.64 -1.81 14.55
C TYR A 187 -13.60 -1.07 13.21
N LEU A 188 -13.24 -1.76 12.11
CA LEU A 188 -13.18 -1.17 10.78
C LEU A 188 -14.56 -0.74 10.28
N LEU A 189 -15.60 -1.55 10.56
CA LEU A 189 -16.99 -1.20 10.28
C LEU A 189 -17.46 0.05 11.06
N ASP A 190 -17.13 0.10 12.35
CA ASP A 190 -17.45 1.24 13.22
C ASP A 190 -16.65 2.51 12.84
N LEU A 191 -15.43 2.35 12.32
CA LEU A 191 -14.67 3.44 11.71
C LEU A 191 -15.35 3.95 10.42
N GLY A 192 -15.90 3.04 9.63
CA GLY A 192 -16.66 3.33 8.42
C GLY A 192 -15.83 3.35 7.14
N VAL A 193 -14.63 2.76 7.14
CA VAL A 193 -13.81 2.58 5.93
C VAL A 193 -14.46 1.55 4.98
N THR A 194 -14.06 1.52 3.72
CA THR A 194 -14.63 0.58 2.72
C THR A 194 -13.64 -0.47 2.26
N ASP A 195 -12.35 -0.14 2.25
CA ASP A 195 -11.30 -1.01 1.74
C ASP A 195 -10.09 -0.90 2.65
N VAL A 196 -9.43 -2.02 2.91
CA VAL A 196 -8.12 -2.04 3.57
C VAL A 196 -7.04 -2.21 2.53
N GLU A 197 -5.98 -1.41 2.64
CA GLU A 197 -4.74 -1.60 1.88
C GLU A 197 -3.72 -2.24 2.82
N LEU A 198 -3.42 -3.51 2.57
CA LEU A 198 -2.47 -4.26 3.37
C LEU A 198 -1.06 -3.95 2.87
N MET A 199 -0.19 -3.49 3.77
CA MET A 199 1.26 -3.45 3.53
C MET A 199 1.78 -4.84 3.10
N PRO A 200 2.96 -4.94 2.45
CA PRO A 200 3.39 -6.15 1.74
C PRO A 200 3.20 -7.47 2.50
N ILE A 201 2.38 -8.37 1.92
CA ILE A 201 2.09 -9.69 2.49
C ILE A 201 2.71 -10.85 1.73
N MET A 202 3.29 -10.59 0.56
CA MET A 202 4.07 -11.60 -0.18
C MET A 202 5.30 -11.97 0.64
N ALA A 203 5.74 -13.23 0.60
CA ALA A 203 6.86 -13.64 1.43
C ALA A 203 8.14 -12.84 1.10
N PHE A 204 8.65 -12.14 2.10
CA PHE A 204 9.83 -11.28 2.07
C PHE A 204 10.92 -11.74 3.05
N ASP A 205 12.15 -11.29 2.82
CA ASP A 205 13.30 -11.62 3.69
C ASP A 205 13.44 -10.59 4.84
N GLU A 206 13.13 -11.03 6.05
CA GLU A 206 13.27 -10.21 7.27
C GLU A 206 14.70 -9.84 7.62
N GLN A 207 15.68 -10.61 7.13
CA GLN A 207 17.11 -10.35 7.36
C GLN A 207 17.68 -9.36 6.34
N ASP A 208 16.91 -8.93 5.34
CA ASP A 208 17.32 -7.93 4.37
C ASP A 208 17.20 -6.51 4.93
N VAL A 209 18.15 -6.17 5.79
CA VAL A 209 18.30 -4.85 6.38
C VAL A 209 19.77 -4.43 6.35
N PRO A 210 20.08 -3.12 6.36
CA PRO A 210 21.44 -2.63 6.46
C PRO A 210 22.16 -3.14 7.71
N THR A 211 23.49 -3.24 7.65
CA THR A 211 24.33 -3.73 8.75
C THR A 211 24.05 -3.03 10.08
N GLY A 212 23.78 -1.72 10.04
CA GLY A 212 23.48 -0.93 11.23
C GLY A 212 22.20 -1.36 11.95
N ALA A 213 21.16 -1.70 11.19
CA ALA A 213 19.90 -2.24 11.70
C ALA A 213 20.09 -3.70 12.19
N ALA A 214 20.79 -4.53 11.41
CA ALA A 214 21.07 -5.92 11.77
C ALA A 214 21.85 -6.04 13.10
N LEU A 215 22.86 -5.18 13.32
CA LEU A 215 23.63 -5.14 14.58
C LEU A 215 22.78 -4.74 15.80
N ARG A 216 21.60 -4.15 15.58
CA ARG A 216 20.63 -3.80 16.61
C ARG A 216 19.52 -4.84 16.76
N CYS A 217 19.66 -6.00 16.11
CA CYS A 217 18.65 -7.06 16.07
C CYS A 217 17.31 -6.60 15.47
N LEU A 218 17.34 -5.60 14.58
CA LEU A 218 16.17 -5.17 13.83
C LEU A 218 16.01 -6.04 12.58
N THR A 219 14.78 -6.08 12.07
CA THR A 219 14.39 -6.89 10.91
C THR A 219 13.58 -6.03 9.96
N ASN A 220 13.47 -6.43 8.70
CA ASN A 220 12.57 -5.77 7.76
C ASN A 220 11.13 -5.99 8.24
N TYR A 221 10.54 -4.94 8.80
CA TYR A 221 9.22 -5.00 9.40
C TYR A 221 8.14 -4.78 8.33
N TRP A 222 8.29 -3.77 7.47
CA TRP A 222 7.30 -3.43 6.46
C TRP A 222 7.13 -4.49 5.37
N GLY A 223 8.20 -5.19 5.01
CA GLY A 223 8.16 -6.27 4.03
C GLY A 223 8.37 -5.88 2.57
N TYR A 224 8.82 -4.64 2.28
CA TYR A 224 9.22 -4.20 0.93
C TYR A 224 10.56 -4.82 0.51
N SER A 225 10.63 -6.15 0.48
CA SER A 225 11.75 -6.93 -0.05
C SER A 225 11.29 -8.37 -0.33
N PRO A 226 10.39 -8.61 -1.29
CA PRO A 226 9.81 -9.93 -1.53
C PRO A 226 10.81 -10.90 -2.18
N HIS A 227 10.65 -12.19 -1.88
CA HIS A 227 11.31 -13.29 -2.58
C HIS A 227 10.32 -14.32 -3.15
N SER A 228 9.09 -14.44 -2.64
CA SER A 228 8.09 -15.39 -3.19
C SER A 228 6.74 -14.72 -3.43
N PHE A 229 6.53 -14.29 -4.67
CA PHE A 229 5.38 -13.49 -5.09
C PHE A 229 4.02 -14.18 -4.99
N PHE A 230 4.00 -15.52 -5.00
CA PHE A 230 2.78 -16.34 -4.92
C PHE A 230 2.51 -16.91 -3.53
N SER A 231 3.39 -16.63 -2.56
CA SER A 231 3.29 -17.13 -1.19
C SER A 231 3.00 -15.99 -0.22
N LEU A 232 2.20 -16.28 0.79
CA LEU A 232 2.02 -15.40 1.94
C LEU A 232 3.29 -15.41 2.81
N HIS A 233 3.57 -14.29 3.49
CA HIS A 233 4.66 -14.22 4.47
C HIS A 233 4.34 -15.12 5.68
N PRO A 234 5.18 -16.13 6.01
CA PRO A 234 4.85 -17.13 7.02
C PRO A 234 4.56 -16.59 8.42
N LYS A 235 5.19 -15.48 8.84
CA LYS A 235 4.95 -14.89 10.19
C LYS A 235 3.61 -14.18 10.35
N TYR A 236 2.85 -13.99 9.28
CA TYR A 236 1.48 -13.48 9.35
C TYR A 236 0.44 -14.61 9.46
N CYS A 237 0.89 -15.86 9.56
CA CYS A 237 0.03 -17.02 9.77
C CYS A 237 0.25 -17.56 11.19
N TYR A 238 -0.82 -17.85 11.93
CA TYR A 238 -0.73 -18.36 13.31
C TYR A 238 -0.16 -19.78 13.36
N SER A 239 -0.54 -20.62 12.40
CA SER A 239 -0.05 -21.99 12.29
C SER A 239 0.96 -22.12 11.17
N CYS A 240 2.13 -22.68 11.49
CA CYS A 240 3.18 -22.97 10.53
C CYS A 240 2.83 -24.13 9.57
N GLY A 241 1.65 -24.74 9.70
CA GLY A 241 1.20 -25.80 8.80
C GLY A 241 0.91 -25.26 7.39
N TYR A 242 1.45 -25.91 6.36
CA TYR A 242 1.25 -25.54 4.95
C TYR A 242 -0.22 -25.46 4.49
N ARG A 243 -1.13 -26.19 5.17
CA ARG A 243 -2.58 -26.13 4.90
C ARG A 243 -3.23 -24.88 5.48
N GLU A 244 -2.62 -24.31 6.51
CA GLU A 244 -3.21 -23.25 7.30
C GLU A 244 -2.86 -21.86 6.76
N GLN A 245 -1.69 -21.67 6.15
CA GLN A 245 -1.28 -20.38 5.59
C GLN A 245 -2.31 -19.80 4.59
N LEU A 246 -2.60 -20.52 3.49
CA LEU A 246 -3.57 -20.07 2.50
C LEU A 246 -5.00 -20.04 3.05
N ARG A 247 -5.35 -20.99 3.92
CA ARG A 247 -6.69 -21.06 4.51
C ARG A 247 -6.96 -19.85 5.40
N GLU A 248 -6.01 -19.45 6.22
CA GLU A 248 -6.15 -18.32 7.16
C GLU A 248 -6.37 -17.01 6.40
N PHE A 249 -5.60 -16.76 5.34
CA PHE A 249 -5.80 -15.58 4.48
C PHE A 249 -7.16 -15.61 3.78
N ARG A 250 -7.55 -16.72 3.17
CA ARG A 250 -8.85 -16.85 2.49
C ARG A 250 -10.02 -16.70 3.47
N ASP A 251 -9.91 -17.24 4.68
CA ASP A 251 -10.90 -17.07 5.74
C ASP A 251 -10.99 -15.59 6.17
N MET A 252 -9.87 -14.87 6.25
CA MET A 252 -9.87 -13.43 6.50
C MET A 252 -10.57 -12.67 5.37
N VAL A 253 -10.16 -12.86 4.11
CA VAL A 253 -10.78 -12.19 2.94
C VAL A 253 -12.28 -12.45 2.89
N LYS A 254 -12.72 -13.71 3.02
CA LYS A 254 -14.14 -14.09 3.05
C LYS A 254 -14.91 -13.39 4.17
N LYS A 255 -14.31 -13.19 5.35
CA LYS A 255 -14.93 -12.44 6.46
C LYS A 255 -15.00 -10.94 6.19
N PHE A 256 -13.95 -10.36 5.61
CA PHE A 256 -13.91 -8.96 5.18
C PHE A 256 -15.01 -8.69 4.13
N HIS A 257 -15.12 -9.54 3.12
CA HIS A 257 -16.14 -9.42 2.08
C HIS A 257 -17.57 -9.56 2.62
N ARG A 258 -17.81 -10.49 3.54
CA ARG A 258 -19.11 -10.60 4.24
C ARG A 258 -19.48 -9.34 5.02
N ALA A 259 -18.48 -8.60 5.49
CA ALA A 259 -18.66 -7.31 6.14
C ALA A 259 -18.75 -6.14 5.14
N GLY A 260 -18.55 -6.38 3.84
CA GLY A 260 -18.51 -5.34 2.81
C GLY A 260 -17.23 -4.51 2.84
N ILE A 261 -16.11 -5.10 3.27
CA ILE A 261 -14.78 -4.46 3.27
C ILE A 261 -13.93 -5.12 2.19
N GLY A 262 -13.41 -4.34 1.25
CA GLY A 262 -12.50 -4.83 0.21
C GLY A 262 -11.06 -4.97 0.71
N VAL A 263 -10.26 -5.81 0.04
CA VAL A 263 -8.85 -6.07 0.36
C VAL A 263 -7.97 -5.71 -0.84
N ILE A 264 -7.16 -4.67 -0.67
CA ILE A 264 -6.14 -4.21 -1.60
C ILE A 264 -4.77 -4.63 -1.06
N LEU A 265 -3.89 -5.12 -1.93
CA LEU A 265 -2.53 -5.51 -1.54
C LEU A 265 -1.51 -4.50 -2.03
N ASP A 266 -0.61 -4.06 -1.16
CA ASP A 266 0.63 -3.44 -1.58
C ASP A 266 1.57 -4.50 -2.18
N VAL A 267 1.99 -4.28 -3.43
CA VAL A 267 2.80 -5.22 -4.20
C VAL A 267 4.09 -4.59 -4.70
N VAL A 268 5.19 -5.31 -4.48
CA VAL A 268 6.54 -4.85 -4.81
C VAL A 268 7.06 -5.66 -5.99
N PHE A 269 6.75 -5.22 -7.21
CA PHE A 269 7.20 -5.87 -8.45
C PHE A 269 8.39 -5.17 -9.11
N ASN A 270 8.97 -4.18 -8.43
CA ASN A 270 10.06 -3.38 -8.95
C ASN A 270 11.45 -3.94 -8.56
N HIS A 271 11.60 -4.63 -7.42
CA HIS A 271 12.84 -5.29 -6.96
C HIS A 271 12.56 -6.61 -6.19
N THR A 272 13.63 -7.31 -5.77
CA THR A 272 13.56 -8.52 -4.93
C THR A 272 14.55 -8.48 -3.76
N ALA A 273 14.33 -9.36 -2.77
CA ALA A 273 15.26 -9.62 -1.66
C ALA A 273 16.62 -10.17 -2.07
N GLU A 274 16.83 -10.55 -3.34
CA GLU A 274 18.14 -10.97 -3.81
C GLU A 274 19.11 -9.78 -3.89
N ALA A 275 18.64 -8.53 -3.81
CA ALA A 275 19.43 -7.30 -3.93
C ALA A 275 20.41 -7.35 -5.13
N GLY A 276 21.48 -6.55 -5.10
CA GLY A 276 22.43 -6.44 -6.20
C GLY A 276 23.48 -7.55 -6.25
N LYS A 277 24.68 -7.19 -6.75
CA LYS A 277 25.80 -8.12 -6.93
C LYS A 277 26.24 -8.84 -5.65
N ASP A 278 26.10 -8.18 -4.50
CA ASP A 278 26.53 -8.63 -3.17
C ASP A 278 25.36 -9.18 -2.34
N GLY A 279 24.17 -9.29 -2.93
CA GLY A 279 22.99 -9.83 -2.25
C GLY A 279 22.86 -11.34 -2.35
N ALA A 280 21.90 -11.90 -1.61
CA ALA A 280 21.68 -13.34 -1.50
C ALA A 280 21.27 -13.98 -2.84
N THR A 281 21.56 -15.28 -2.97
CA THR A 281 21.01 -16.14 -4.04
C THR A 281 19.86 -16.96 -3.43
N ILE A 282 18.63 -16.70 -3.90
CA ILE A 282 17.38 -17.26 -3.35
C ILE A 282 16.59 -17.98 -4.44
N ASN A 283 16.39 -17.33 -5.60
CA ASN A 283 15.48 -17.75 -6.65
C ASN A 283 16.05 -17.37 -8.04
N PHE A 284 15.68 -16.21 -8.58
CA PHE A 284 15.93 -15.78 -9.94
C PHE A 284 17.41 -15.61 -10.24
N LYS A 285 18.22 -15.14 -9.28
CA LYS A 285 19.67 -14.99 -9.44
C LYS A 285 20.34 -16.34 -9.74
N GLY A 286 19.88 -17.41 -9.12
CA GLY A 286 20.38 -18.77 -9.34
C GLY A 286 19.75 -19.50 -10.54
N LEU A 287 18.64 -19.00 -11.08
CA LEU A 287 17.86 -19.68 -12.14
C LEU A 287 17.92 -19.00 -13.51
N THR A 288 17.80 -17.68 -13.54
CA THR A 288 17.49 -16.90 -14.75
C THR A 288 17.88 -15.41 -14.60
N ASN A 289 19.02 -15.15 -13.98
CA ASN A 289 19.49 -13.82 -13.60
C ASN A 289 19.50 -12.79 -14.74
N ASP A 290 19.93 -13.25 -15.92
CA ASP A 290 20.11 -12.46 -17.14
C ASP A 290 18.81 -11.95 -17.76
N ILE A 291 17.70 -12.60 -17.42
CA ILE A 291 16.35 -12.29 -17.90
C ILE A 291 15.58 -11.48 -16.87
N PHE A 292 15.66 -11.89 -15.59
CA PHE A 292 14.79 -11.34 -14.55
C PHE A 292 15.23 -9.97 -14.04
N TYR A 293 16.51 -9.62 -14.15
CA TYR A 293 17.06 -8.36 -13.65
C TYR A 293 17.63 -7.46 -14.74
N HIS A 294 17.54 -6.14 -14.54
CA HIS A 294 18.29 -5.19 -15.36
C HIS A 294 19.79 -5.26 -15.02
N LEU A 295 20.59 -5.70 -15.98
CA LEU A 295 22.04 -5.76 -15.88
C LEU A 295 22.68 -4.72 -16.79
N ASP A 296 23.89 -4.28 -16.45
CA ASP A 296 24.65 -3.42 -17.35
C ASP A 296 25.08 -4.19 -18.61
N PRO A 297 24.87 -3.64 -19.82
CA PRO A 297 25.19 -4.34 -21.07
C PRO A 297 26.69 -4.47 -21.34
N GLU A 298 27.55 -3.64 -20.74
CA GLU A 298 29.00 -3.76 -20.91
C GLU A 298 29.65 -4.63 -19.82
N ASP A 299 29.09 -4.62 -18.61
CA ASP A 299 29.50 -5.50 -17.53
C ASP A 299 28.29 -6.09 -16.79
N ARG A 300 27.84 -7.27 -17.23
CA ARG A 300 26.64 -7.94 -16.70
C ARG A 300 26.80 -8.45 -15.27
N ARG A 301 27.93 -8.19 -14.60
CA ARG A 301 28.06 -8.36 -13.14
C ARG A 301 27.32 -7.26 -12.37
N ILE A 302 27.11 -6.10 -12.99
CA ILE A 302 26.53 -4.90 -12.38
C ILE A 302 25.01 -4.92 -12.61
N TYR A 303 24.26 -4.73 -11.52
CA TYR A 303 22.81 -4.56 -11.55
C TYR A 303 22.50 -3.08 -11.70
N ARG A 304 21.55 -2.75 -12.57
CA ARG A 304 21.01 -1.40 -12.65
C ARG A 304 19.92 -1.27 -11.59
N ASP A 305 20.04 -0.25 -10.77
CA ASP A 305 19.20 -0.03 -9.61
C ASP A 305 18.43 1.29 -9.76
N PHE A 306 17.16 1.17 -10.12
CA PHE A 306 16.21 2.27 -10.18
C PHE A 306 15.30 2.33 -8.93
N THR A 307 15.46 1.39 -8.00
CA THR A 307 14.61 1.23 -6.81
C THR A 307 15.31 1.74 -5.55
N GLY A 308 16.63 1.76 -5.54
CA GLY A 308 17.45 2.04 -4.36
C GLY A 308 17.65 0.81 -3.47
N CYS A 309 17.19 -0.38 -3.90
CA CYS A 309 17.21 -1.63 -3.14
C CYS A 309 18.22 -2.65 -3.71
N GLY A 310 19.12 -2.22 -4.59
CA GLY A 310 20.23 -2.99 -5.13
C GLY A 310 19.97 -3.70 -6.46
N ASN A 311 18.70 -3.98 -6.81
CA ASN A 311 18.33 -4.54 -8.11
C ASN A 311 17.04 -3.93 -8.66
N THR A 312 16.78 -4.19 -9.95
CA THR A 312 15.51 -3.85 -10.59
C THR A 312 15.05 -5.01 -11.46
N ILE A 313 13.78 -5.40 -11.30
CA ILE A 313 13.13 -6.45 -12.08
C ILE A 313 12.90 -5.94 -13.51
N ASN A 314 13.29 -6.75 -14.50
CA ASN A 314 13.06 -6.47 -15.91
C ASN A 314 11.61 -6.77 -16.32
N CYS A 315 10.69 -5.95 -15.81
CA CYS A 315 9.24 -6.16 -15.86
C CYS A 315 8.69 -6.35 -17.29
N ASN A 316 9.34 -5.76 -18.29
CA ASN A 316 8.88 -5.73 -19.67
C ASN A 316 9.48 -6.84 -20.55
N HIS A 317 10.39 -7.67 -20.03
CA HIS A 317 10.78 -8.89 -20.72
C HIS A 317 9.59 -9.87 -20.78
N PRO A 318 9.27 -10.52 -21.93
CA PRO A 318 8.05 -11.30 -22.10
C PRO A 318 7.79 -12.36 -21.02
N LEU A 319 8.84 -13.05 -20.58
CA LEU A 319 8.72 -14.08 -19.52
C LEU A 319 8.45 -13.48 -18.14
N VAL A 320 9.09 -12.35 -17.81
CA VAL A 320 8.92 -11.67 -16.53
C VAL A 320 7.54 -11.03 -16.49
N CYS A 321 7.13 -10.37 -17.58
CA CYS A 321 5.78 -9.86 -17.74
C CYS A 321 4.74 -10.97 -17.54
N SER A 322 4.89 -12.12 -18.21
CA SER A 322 3.97 -13.24 -18.05
C SER A 322 3.93 -13.78 -16.61
N PHE A 323 5.08 -13.82 -15.94
CA PHE A 323 5.18 -14.21 -14.53
C PHE A 323 4.38 -13.25 -13.63
N LEU A 324 4.61 -11.94 -13.75
CA LEU A 324 3.96 -10.92 -12.94
C LEU A 324 2.44 -10.86 -13.18
N ILE A 325 1.99 -10.95 -14.44
CA ILE A 325 0.55 -11.02 -14.75
C ILE A 325 -0.06 -12.27 -14.13
N SER A 326 0.57 -13.44 -14.28
CA SER A 326 0.05 -14.68 -13.69
C SER A 326 0.00 -14.63 -12.16
N CYS A 327 0.89 -13.84 -11.54
CA CYS A 327 0.87 -13.55 -10.10
C CYS A 327 -0.36 -12.76 -9.70
N LEU A 328 -0.60 -11.62 -10.34
CA LEU A 328 -1.77 -10.78 -10.07
C LEU A 328 -3.08 -11.56 -10.28
N GLU A 329 -3.19 -12.29 -11.40
CA GLU A 329 -4.36 -13.12 -11.69
C GLU A 329 -4.57 -14.22 -10.66
N TYR A 330 -3.50 -14.79 -10.10
CA TYR A 330 -3.60 -15.76 -9.00
C TYR A 330 -4.19 -15.11 -7.74
N TRP A 331 -3.71 -13.93 -7.34
CA TRP A 331 -4.20 -13.23 -6.15
C TRP A 331 -5.69 -12.85 -6.27
N VAL A 332 -6.14 -12.45 -7.45
CA VAL A 332 -7.57 -12.17 -7.69
C VAL A 332 -8.38 -13.48 -7.77
N ARG A 333 -7.99 -14.42 -8.63
CA ARG A 333 -8.79 -15.61 -8.92
C ARG A 333 -8.83 -16.61 -7.77
N GLU A 334 -7.70 -16.86 -7.12
CA GLU A 334 -7.58 -17.94 -6.11
C GLU A 334 -7.68 -17.43 -4.66
N LEU A 335 -7.47 -16.12 -4.45
CA LEU A 335 -7.43 -15.49 -3.14
C LEU A 335 -8.41 -14.31 -2.99
N HIS A 336 -9.19 -14.01 -4.04
CA HIS A 336 -10.27 -13.01 -4.06
C HIS A 336 -9.84 -11.59 -3.66
N VAL A 337 -8.58 -11.21 -3.93
CA VAL A 337 -8.11 -9.83 -3.72
C VAL A 337 -8.88 -8.85 -4.64
N ASP A 338 -9.27 -7.69 -4.10
CA ASP A 338 -10.03 -6.65 -4.82
C ASP A 338 -9.16 -5.68 -5.61
N GLY A 339 -7.87 -5.57 -5.29
CA GLY A 339 -6.98 -4.66 -5.98
C GLY A 339 -5.55 -4.67 -5.49
N PHE A 340 -4.74 -3.82 -6.11
CA PHE A 340 -3.32 -3.72 -5.86
C PHE A 340 -2.86 -2.26 -5.84
N ARG A 341 -2.01 -1.92 -4.87
CA ARG A 341 -1.16 -0.73 -4.89
C ARG A 341 0.25 -1.16 -5.26
N PHE A 342 0.77 -0.61 -6.34
CA PHE A 342 2.07 -0.95 -6.90
C PHE A 342 3.12 0.02 -6.37
N ASP A 343 4.02 -0.51 -5.56
CA ASP A 343 5.21 0.18 -5.05
C ASP A 343 6.15 0.57 -6.20
N LEU A 344 6.70 1.79 -6.15
CA LEU A 344 7.57 2.40 -7.16
C LEU A 344 7.15 2.04 -8.60
N ALA A 345 5.86 2.21 -8.90
CA ALA A 345 5.23 1.73 -10.13
C ALA A 345 5.90 2.26 -11.41
N SER A 346 6.60 3.39 -11.35
CA SER A 346 7.34 3.93 -12.50
C SER A 346 8.40 2.96 -13.04
N VAL A 347 8.95 2.09 -12.19
CA VAL A 347 9.89 1.05 -12.62
C VAL A 347 9.26 0.08 -13.61
N LEU A 348 7.97 -0.25 -13.45
CA LEU A 348 7.26 -1.13 -14.38
C LEU A 348 7.15 -0.51 -15.78
N SER A 349 7.31 0.81 -15.90
CA SER A 349 7.36 1.50 -17.19
C SER A 349 8.75 1.46 -17.84
N ARG A 350 9.80 1.01 -17.16
CA ARG A 350 11.16 0.98 -17.72
C ARG A 350 11.33 -0.18 -18.70
N GLY A 351 11.76 0.13 -19.92
CA GLY A 351 12.15 -0.83 -20.94
C GLY A 351 13.45 -1.55 -20.61
N GLU A 352 13.86 -2.51 -21.44
CA GLU A 352 15.01 -3.39 -21.16
C GLU A 352 16.31 -2.63 -20.91
N ARG A 353 16.50 -1.45 -21.50
CA ARG A 353 17.69 -0.60 -21.30
C ARG A 353 17.51 0.45 -20.20
N GLY A 354 16.38 0.45 -19.49
CA GLY A 354 16.05 1.35 -18.38
C GLY A 354 15.32 2.63 -18.81
N GLU A 355 14.99 2.78 -20.09
CA GLU A 355 14.26 3.92 -20.64
C GLU A 355 12.77 3.88 -20.26
N PRO A 356 12.13 5.01 -19.90
CA PRO A 356 10.69 5.02 -19.65
C PRO A 356 9.89 4.75 -20.93
N MET A 357 8.92 3.85 -20.87
CA MET A 357 8.02 3.48 -21.95
C MET A 357 6.58 3.82 -21.58
N TYR A 358 5.92 4.63 -22.41
CA TYR A 358 4.48 4.83 -22.29
C TYR A 358 3.71 3.54 -22.64
N ASN A 359 4.17 2.80 -23.65
CA ASN A 359 3.58 1.54 -24.08
C ASN A 359 4.28 0.33 -23.44
N ALA A 360 4.50 0.34 -22.12
CA ALA A 360 5.15 -0.73 -21.39
C ALA A 360 4.28 -2.02 -21.37
N PRO A 361 4.75 -3.16 -21.93
CA PRO A 361 3.97 -4.39 -22.01
C PRO A 361 3.30 -4.83 -20.70
N VAL A 362 3.99 -4.73 -19.57
CA VAL A 362 3.42 -5.17 -18.28
C VAL A 362 2.20 -4.35 -17.88
N LEU A 363 2.26 -3.01 -18.02
CA LEU A 363 1.18 -2.11 -17.61
C LEU A 363 -0.07 -2.29 -18.48
N TRP A 364 0.12 -2.46 -19.80
CA TRP A 364 -0.99 -2.69 -20.72
C TRP A 364 -1.58 -4.10 -20.60
N ASN A 365 -0.78 -5.11 -20.25
CA ASN A 365 -1.32 -6.43 -19.93
C ASN A 365 -2.13 -6.43 -18.62
N ILE A 366 -1.76 -5.62 -17.62
CA ILE A 366 -2.59 -5.40 -16.42
C ILE A 366 -3.89 -4.68 -16.77
N GLU A 367 -3.83 -3.68 -17.65
CA GLU A 367 -4.99 -2.91 -18.09
C GLU A 367 -6.01 -3.80 -18.81
N PHE A 368 -5.55 -4.68 -19.69
CA PHE A 368 -6.39 -5.49 -20.58
C PHE A 368 -6.64 -6.93 -20.11
N SER A 369 -6.10 -7.36 -18.96
CA SER A 369 -6.42 -8.67 -18.40
C SER A 369 -7.90 -8.74 -18.01
N ASN A 370 -8.58 -9.81 -18.46
CA ASN A 370 -9.99 -10.03 -18.13
C ASN A 370 -10.19 -10.21 -16.62
N GLU A 371 -9.26 -10.89 -15.95
CA GLU A 371 -9.32 -11.14 -14.50
C GLU A 371 -9.09 -9.86 -13.70
N LEU A 372 -8.15 -9.00 -14.15
CA LEU A 372 -7.79 -7.76 -13.44
C LEU A 372 -8.65 -6.55 -13.81
N SER A 373 -9.49 -6.66 -14.84
CA SER A 373 -10.26 -5.55 -15.42
C SER A 373 -11.16 -4.82 -14.43
N ARG A 374 -11.60 -5.52 -13.37
CA ARG A 374 -12.45 -4.97 -12.32
C ARG A 374 -11.72 -4.65 -11.01
N SER A 375 -10.50 -5.17 -10.86
CA SER A 375 -9.67 -4.94 -9.68
C SER A 375 -9.16 -3.51 -9.63
N HIS A 376 -9.04 -2.93 -8.43
CA HIS A 376 -8.41 -1.62 -8.27
C HIS A 376 -6.91 -1.71 -8.60
N VAL A 377 -6.39 -0.75 -9.37
CA VAL A 377 -4.95 -0.63 -9.66
C VAL A 377 -4.50 0.78 -9.31
N ILE A 378 -3.62 0.86 -8.31
CA ILE A 378 -3.13 2.10 -7.71
C ILE A 378 -1.62 2.15 -7.90
N ALA A 379 -1.08 3.26 -8.39
CA ALA A 379 0.35 3.42 -8.64
C ALA A 379 1.00 4.43 -7.69
N GLU A 380 2.14 4.06 -7.14
CA GLU A 380 3.15 5.02 -6.72
C GLU A 380 3.94 5.48 -7.96
N ALA A 381 3.48 6.55 -8.61
CA ALA A 381 3.97 6.97 -9.93
C ALA A 381 5.31 7.74 -9.86
N TRP A 382 6.32 7.18 -9.18
CA TRP A 382 7.72 7.63 -9.21
C TRP A 382 8.68 6.47 -8.95
N ASP A 383 9.99 6.70 -9.10
CA ASP A 383 11.05 5.77 -8.69
C ASP A 383 12.30 6.49 -8.13
N ALA A 384 13.19 5.72 -7.49
CA ALA A 384 14.43 6.25 -6.91
C ALA A 384 15.47 6.67 -7.96
N GLY A 385 15.30 6.22 -9.21
CA GLY A 385 16.08 6.65 -10.37
C GLY A 385 15.75 8.07 -10.87
N GLY A 386 14.86 8.78 -10.19
CA GLY A 386 14.48 10.17 -10.49
C GLY A 386 13.35 10.32 -11.49
N LEU A 387 12.69 9.24 -11.90
CA LEU A 387 11.50 9.29 -12.75
C LEU A 387 10.28 9.68 -11.90
N PHE A 388 9.54 10.69 -12.34
CA PHE A 388 8.31 11.16 -11.70
C PHE A 388 7.19 11.24 -12.74
N GLN A 389 6.15 10.43 -12.58
CA GLN A 389 5.08 10.20 -13.56
C GLN A 389 3.68 10.57 -13.03
N VAL A 390 3.56 11.23 -11.88
CA VAL A 390 2.25 11.63 -11.33
C VAL A 390 1.48 12.50 -12.34
N GLY A 391 0.23 12.13 -12.64
CA GLY A 391 -0.64 12.72 -13.66
C GLY A 391 -0.41 12.18 -15.08
N GLY A 392 0.65 11.41 -15.31
CA GLY A 392 1.04 10.88 -16.62
C GLY A 392 1.47 9.43 -16.61
N PHE A 393 1.13 8.66 -15.56
CA PHE A 393 1.42 7.23 -15.50
C PHE A 393 0.76 6.49 -16.67
N PRO A 394 1.35 5.44 -17.26
CA PRO A 394 0.69 4.72 -18.36
C PRO A 394 -0.63 4.05 -17.96
N GLY A 395 -1.60 4.03 -18.88
CA GLY A 395 -2.92 3.39 -18.71
C GLY A 395 -4.07 4.37 -18.44
N PHE A 396 -5.31 3.88 -18.43
CA PHE A 396 -6.50 4.75 -18.33
C PHE A 396 -7.15 4.71 -16.94
N ARG A 397 -7.29 3.51 -16.38
CA ARG A 397 -8.02 3.30 -15.11
C ARG A 397 -7.14 3.40 -13.85
N TRP A 398 -5.83 3.57 -14.02
CA TRP A 398 -4.88 3.64 -12.92
C TRP A 398 -5.16 4.85 -12.03
N ALA A 399 -5.40 4.58 -10.75
CA ALA A 399 -5.35 5.61 -9.74
C ALA A 399 -3.90 5.79 -9.29
N GLU A 400 -3.58 6.96 -8.77
CA GLU A 400 -2.21 7.33 -8.40
C GLU A 400 -2.20 7.94 -7.01
N TRP A 401 -1.23 7.54 -6.20
CA TRP A 401 -0.90 8.25 -4.97
C TRP A 401 -0.52 9.69 -5.28
N ASN A 402 -1.38 10.63 -4.88
CA ASN A 402 -1.20 12.04 -5.21
C ASN A 402 -0.26 12.73 -4.21
N GLY A 403 1.06 12.57 -4.43
CA GLY A 403 2.09 13.25 -3.63
C GLY A 403 1.97 14.79 -3.66
N ARG A 404 1.47 15.38 -4.74
CA ARG A 404 1.23 16.83 -4.82
C ARG A 404 0.08 17.27 -3.92
N TYR A 405 -0.97 16.45 -3.77
CA TYR A 405 -2.03 16.67 -2.79
C TYR A 405 -1.45 16.69 -1.38
N ARG A 406 -0.70 15.64 -1.01
CA ARG A 406 -0.03 15.53 0.29
C ARG A 406 0.75 16.80 0.62
N ASP A 407 1.65 17.20 -0.27
CA ASP A 407 2.59 18.30 -0.01
C ASP A 407 1.90 19.66 0.07
N VAL A 408 0.95 19.95 -0.83
CA VAL A 408 0.20 21.22 -0.83
C VAL A 408 -0.66 21.33 0.43
N ILE A 409 -1.37 20.26 0.82
CA ILE A 409 -2.21 20.29 2.02
C ILE A 409 -1.38 20.38 3.29
N ARG A 410 -0.22 19.69 3.38
CA ARG A 410 0.74 19.85 4.48
C ARG A 410 1.21 21.29 4.63
N LYS A 411 1.71 21.91 3.55
CA LYS A 411 2.13 23.33 3.55
C LYS A 411 0.98 24.28 3.93
N PHE A 412 -0.22 24.03 3.40
CA PHE A 412 -1.37 24.88 3.69
C PHE A 412 -1.78 24.84 5.16
N VAL A 413 -1.89 23.65 5.77
CA VAL A 413 -2.28 23.52 7.19
C VAL A 413 -1.17 24.03 8.12
N ARG A 414 0.10 23.83 7.75
CA ARG A 414 1.26 24.48 8.42
C ARG A 414 1.14 26.01 8.40
N GLY A 415 0.47 26.56 7.39
CA GLY A 415 0.21 27.99 7.23
C GLY A 415 1.24 28.68 6.36
N ASP A 416 1.70 28.01 5.33
CA ASP A 416 2.47 28.65 4.28
C ASP A 416 1.55 29.60 3.50
N TRP A 417 2.15 30.62 2.89
CA TRP A 417 1.43 31.69 2.19
C TRP A 417 1.27 31.39 0.69
N GLY A 418 0.22 31.94 0.07
CA GLY A 418 0.11 31.99 -1.39
C GLY A 418 -0.30 30.67 -2.07
N LEU A 419 -0.88 29.73 -1.32
CA LEU A 419 -1.23 28.39 -1.82
C LEU A 419 -2.69 28.23 -2.29
N ILE A 420 -3.48 29.31 -2.30
CA ILE A 420 -4.94 29.22 -2.44
C ILE A 420 -5.39 28.56 -3.75
N GLY A 421 -4.74 28.90 -4.87
CA GLY A 421 -5.00 28.25 -6.16
C GLY A 421 -4.69 26.76 -6.12
N GLU A 422 -3.51 26.38 -5.65
CA GLU A 422 -3.09 24.97 -5.55
C GLU A 422 -4.01 24.18 -4.61
N VAL A 423 -4.40 24.72 -3.46
CA VAL A 423 -5.31 24.07 -2.51
C VAL A 423 -6.67 23.86 -3.15
N ALA A 424 -7.23 24.87 -3.84
CA ALA A 424 -8.51 24.72 -4.55
C ALA A 424 -8.44 23.63 -5.61
N THR A 425 -7.34 23.54 -6.36
CA THR A 425 -7.13 22.48 -7.35
C THR A 425 -7.04 21.10 -6.69
N ARG A 426 -6.32 20.96 -5.57
CA ARG A 426 -6.21 19.70 -4.83
C ARG A 426 -7.54 19.21 -4.29
N VAL A 427 -8.29 20.08 -3.60
CA VAL A 427 -9.57 19.70 -2.98
C VAL A 427 -10.67 19.45 -4.02
N SER A 428 -10.51 19.94 -5.25
CA SER A 428 -11.43 19.71 -6.37
C SER A 428 -11.05 18.51 -7.27
N GLY A 429 -10.02 17.74 -6.88
CA GLY A 429 -9.69 16.46 -7.51
C GLY A 429 -8.47 16.49 -8.43
N SER A 430 -7.70 17.58 -8.40
CA SER A 430 -6.46 17.75 -9.16
C SER A 430 -6.63 17.63 -10.67
N SER A 431 -7.56 18.42 -11.24
CA SER A 431 -7.83 18.44 -12.68
C SER A 431 -6.60 18.79 -13.52
N ASP A 432 -5.68 19.60 -12.99
CA ASP A 432 -4.41 19.92 -13.63
C ASP A 432 -3.55 18.68 -13.92
N LEU A 433 -3.65 17.64 -13.09
CA LEU A 433 -2.94 16.38 -13.28
C LEU A 433 -3.69 15.44 -14.22
N TYR A 434 -5.01 15.33 -14.10
CA TYR A 434 -5.74 14.19 -14.67
C TYR A 434 -6.69 14.57 -15.83
N GLU A 435 -7.31 15.75 -15.81
CA GLU A 435 -8.43 16.07 -16.72
C GLU A 435 -8.01 16.09 -18.20
N HIS A 436 -6.83 16.62 -18.49
CA HIS A 436 -6.33 16.80 -19.86
C HIS A 436 -6.11 15.48 -20.62
N GLN A 437 -6.01 14.35 -19.91
CA GLN A 437 -5.87 13.00 -20.49
C GLN A 437 -7.19 12.20 -20.49
N GLY A 438 -8.31 12.85 -20.17
CA GLY A 438 -9.62 12.20 -20.06
C GLY A 438 -9.80 11.35 -18.81
N ARG A 439 -8.87 11.45 -17.84
CA ARG A 439 -8.99 10.82 -16.53
C ARG A 439 -9.93 11.61 -15.64
N LEU A 440 -10.31 11.01 -14.51
CA LEU A 440 -11.34 11.49 -13.61
C LEU A 440 -10.75 11.78 -12.21
N PRO A 441 -11.46 12.49 -11.31
CA PRO A 441 -11.04 12.66 -9.93
C PRO A 441 -10.72 11.35 -9.20
N ILE A 442 -11.38 10.24 -9.58
CA ILE A 442 -11.15 8.91 -9.01
C ILE A 442 -9.75 8.35 -9.29
N ASN A 443 -9.02 8.92 -10.24
CA ASN A 443 -7.61 8.60 -10.47
C ASN A 443 -6.68 9.23 -9.41
N SER A 444 -7.19 10.11 -8.54
CA SER A 444 -6.42 10.72 -7.46
C SER A 444 -6.67 10.00 -6.14
N ILE A 445 -5.70 9.23 -5.65
CA ILE A 445 -5.66 8.78 -4.26
C ILE A 445 -5.08 9.92 -3.42
N ASN A 446 -5.94 10.58 -2.67
CA ASN A 446 -5.55 11.67 -1.79
C ASN A 446 -5.14 11.11 -0.44
N PHE A 447 -4.00 11.52 0.07
CA PHE A 447 -3.53 11.18 1.39
C PHE A 447 -2.73 12.35 1.98
N VAL A 448 -2.75 12.47 3.30
CA VAL A 448 -1.89 13.43 4.03
C VAL A 448 -0.70 12.70 4.63
N THR A 449 -0.86 11.43 4.94
CA THR A 449 0.05 10.55 5.66
C THR A 449 -0.15 9.14 5.12
N CYS A 450 0.94 8.37 5.12
CA CYS A 450 1.02 6.97 4.71
C CYS A 450 2.13 6.32 5.55
N HIS A 451 2.44 5.05 5.32
CA HIS A 451 3.51 4.36 6.03
C HIS A 451 4.87 5.06 5.87
N ASP A 452 5.12 5.68 4.69
CA ASP A 452 6.28 6.55 4.46
C ASP A 452 6.12 7.93 5.12
N GLY A 453 7.14 8.33 5.89
CA GLY A 453 7.17 9.61 6.57
C GLY A 453 6.51 9.57 7.95
N PHE A 454 6.07 10.73 8.42
CA PHE A 454 5.40 10.85 9.72
C PHE A 454 3.97 10.32 9.70
N THR A 455 3.54 9.79 10.84
CA THR A 455 2.12 9.68 11.20
C THR A 455 1.48 11.06 11.32
N LEU A 456 0.14 11.16 11.38
CA LEU A 456 -0.54 12.44 11.51
C LEU A 456 -0.20 13.15 12.81
N ASN A 457 -0.05 12.40 13.91
CA ASN A 457 0.36 12.98 15.18
C ASN A 457 1.79 13.52 15.12
N ASP A 458 2.70 12.80 14.48
CA ASP A 458 4.11 13.19 14.41
C ASP A 458 4.31 14.36 13.43
N LEU A 459 3.50 14.44 12.36
CA LEU A 459 3.45 15.56 11.42
C LEU A 459 3.16 16.91 12.10
N VAL A 460 2.40 16.90 13.21
CA VAL A 460 2.09 18.10 14.01
C VAL A 460 2.92 18.19 15.30
N SER A 461 3.85 17.27 15.53
CA SER A 461 4.64 17.19 16.77
C SER A 461 6.15 17.30 16.55
N TYR A 462 6.65 17.13 15.33
CA TYR A 462 8.09 17.14 15.03
C TYR A 462 8.42 18.00 13.81
N ASN A 463 9.51 18.75 13.87
CA ASN A 463 10.09 19.47 12.74
C ASN A 463 11.19 18.67 12.04
N LYS A 464 11.83 17.75 12.77
CA LYS A 464 12.92 16.90 12.26
C LYS A 464 12.60 15.43 12.48
N LYS A 465 13.14 14.57 11.61
CA LYS A 465 13.09 13.12 11.78
C LYS A 465 14.05 12.68 12.89
N HIS A 466 13.64 11.64 13.62
CA HIS A 466 14.34 11.00 14.74
C HIS A 466 14.42 9.49 14.47
N ASN A 467 15.19 9.12 13.44
CA ASN A 467 15.35 7.75 12.96
C ASN A 467 16.60 7.07 13.56
N GLU A 468 17.21 7.62 14.60
CA GLU A 468 18.46 7.10 15.19
C GLU A 468 18.35 5.62 15.58
N MET A 469 17.15 5.19 15.97
CA MET A 469 16.86 3.81 16.35
C MET A 469 16.93 2.82 15.18
N ASN A 470 16.88 3.29 13.93
CA ASN A 470 17.02 2.44 12.73
C ASN A 470 18.47 1.98 12.52
N GLY A 471 19.44 2.68 13.12
CA GLY A 471 20.85 2.28 13.06
C GLY A 471 21.61 2.77 11.83
N GLU A 472 21.06 3.71 11.08
CA GLU A 472 21.66 4.30 9.88
C GLU A 472 22.14 5.75 10.11
N GLU A 473 22.41 6.10 11.37
CA GLU A 473 22.88 7.44 11.78
C GLU A 473 21.92 8.57 11.37
N ASN A 474 20.61 8.29 11.39
CA ASN A 474 19.54 9.21 10.98
C ASN A 474 19.66 9.67 9.51
N ARG A 475 20.40 8.94 8.66
CA ARG A 475 20.52 9.24 7.22
C ARG A 475 19.30 8.79 6.42
N ASP A 476 18.64 7.75 6.89
CA ASP A 476 17.45 7.17 6.27
C ASP A 476 16.20 8.04 6.49
N GLY A 477 15.17 7.85 5.66
CA GLY A 477 13.95 8.66 5.67
C GLY A 477 14.10 10.06 5.08
N TRP A 478 12.97 10.72 4.81
CA TRP A 478 12.94 12.01 4.12
C TRP A 478 13.22 13.20 5.07
N ASP A 479 14.04 14.15 4.66
CA ASP A 479 14.38 15.32 5.51
C ASP A 479 13.26 16.38 5.53
N GLU A 480 12.68 16.70 4.37
CA GLU A 480 11.66 17.75 4.25
C GLU A 480 10.24 17.21 4.40
N ASN A 481 9.80 17.04 5.65
CA ASN A 481 8.50 16.42 5.96
C ASN A 481 7.28 17.34 5.80
N LEU A 482 7.52 18.64 5.57
CA LEU A 482 6.48 19.69 5.54
C LEU A 482 5.64 19.71 6.84
N SER A 483 6.28 19.36 7.94
CA SER A 483 5.69 19.24 9.28
C SER A 483 5.80 20.54 10.09
N TRP A 484 5.13 20.57 11.25
CA TRP A 484 5.31 21.63 12.24
C TRP A 484 5.02 21.14 13.65
N ASN A 485 5.99 21.24 14.55
CA ASN A 485 5.91 20.79 15.94
C ASN A 485 4.96 21.60 16.86
N CYS A 486 4.37 22.69 16.34
CA CYS A 486 3.42 23.57 17.02
C CYS A 486 3.98 24.36 18.21
N GLY A 487 5.30 24.37 18.43
CA GLY A 487 5.96 25.16 19.48
C GLY A 487 7.03 24.38 20.25
N GLU A 488 6.80 23.08 20.46
CA GLU A 488 7.70 22.18 21.18
C GLU A 488 7.95 20.91 20.36
N GLU A 489 9.17 20.38 20.36
CA GLU A 489 9.52 19.17 19.60
C GLU A 489 9.16 17.91 20.41
N GLY A 490 8.35 17.03 19.83
CA GLY A 490 7.95 15.76 20.45
C GLY A 490 6.88 15.90 21.52
N GLU A 491 6.93 15.03 22.53
CA GLU A 491 5.94 15.01 23.62
C GLU A 491 5.97 16.30 24.45
N THR A 492 4.79 16.78 24.84
CA THR A 492 4.63 18.01 25.63
C THR A 492 3.44 17.90 26.57
N THR A 493 3.49 18.66 27.65
CA THR A 493 2.37 18.85 28.60
C THR A 493 1.71 20.21 28.46
N ASP A 494 2.18 21.09 27.55
CA ASP A 494 1.59 22.41 27.32
C ASP A 494 0.18 22.27 26.70
N PRO A 495 -0.89 22.68 27.42
CA PRO A 495 -2.26 22.56 26.95
C PRO A 495 -2.54 23.40 25.69
N GLU A 496 -1.84 24.51 25.47
CA GLU A 496 -2.01 25.34 24.28
C GLU A 496 -1.45 24.64 23.03
N VAL A 497 -0.26 24.03 23.16
CA VAL A 497 0.36 23.25 22.08
C VAL A 497 -0.50 22.02 21.77
N LEU A 498 -0.92 21.26 22.79
CA LEU A 498 -1.79 20.08 22.59
C LEU A 498 -3.12 20.44 21.92
N SER A 499 -3.74 21.56 22.33
CA SER A 499 -4.97 22.07 21.72
C SER A 499 -4.77 22.48 20.25
N LEU A 500 -3.61 23.07 19.93
CA LEU A 500 -3.26 23.42 18.55
C LEU A 500 -3.03 22.15 17.71
N ARG A 501 -2.24 21.19 18.20
CA ARG A 501 -1.97 19.91 17.51
C ARG A 501 -3.25 19.14 17.20
N SER A 502 -4.13 18.98 18.20
CA SER A 502 -5.43 18.32 18.01
C SER A 502 -6.27 19.00 16.93
N ARG A 503 -6.29 20.34 16.91
CA ARG A 503 -7.00 21.12 15.89
C ARG A 503 -6.39 20.98 14.50
N LEU A 504 -5.06 20.98 14.37
CA LEU A 504 -4.40 20.77 13.07
C LEU A 504 -4.62 19.35 12.55
N ALA A 505 -4.56 18.33 13.40
CA ALA A 505 -4.90 16.95 13.04
C ALA A 505 -6.35 16.84 12.52
N LYS A 506 -7.30 17.49 13.19
CA LYS A 506 -8.68 17.60 12.69
C LYS A 506 -8.77 18.36 11.37
N ASN A 507 -8.00 19.42 11.17
CA ASN A 507 -7.97 20.15 9.90
C ASN A 507 -7.54 19.24 8.75
N PHE A 508 -6.48 18.46 8.94
CA PHE A 508 -6.02 17.49 7.94
C PHE A 508 -7.10 16.46 7.59
N MET A 509 -7.69 15.82 8.59
CA MET A 509 -8.78 14.85 8.38
C MET A 509 -10.01 15.50 7.70
N THR A 510 -10.35 16.72 8.09
CA THR A 510 -11.47 17.46 7.49
C THR A 510 -11.22 17.76 6.02
N ILE A 511 -10.04 18.29 5.69
CA ILE A 511 -9.69 18.63 4.30
C ILE A 511 -9.62 17.36 3.45
N LEU A 512 -9.02 16.28 3.96
CA LEU A 512 -8.96 14.98 3.29
C LEU A 512 -10.35 14.45 2.95
N LEU A 513 -11.25 14.38 3.93
CA LEU A 513 -12.57 13.78 3.75
C LEU A 513 -13.57 14.70 3.03
N LEU A 514 -13.28 16.00 2.90
CA LEU A 514 -14.02 16.95 2.04
C LEU A 514 -13.46 17.07 0.61
N SER A 515 -12.29 16.51 0.33
CA SER A 515 -11.67 16.62 -0.99
C SER A 515 -12.25 15.62 -1.99
N ARG A 516 -12.23 15.99 -3.27
CA ARG A 516 -12.56 15.10 -4.39
C ARG A 516 -11.43 14.15 -4.71
N GLY A 517 -11.79 12.98 -5.23
CA GLY A 517 -10.91 11.83 -5.35
C GLY A 517 -11.12 10.86 -4.20
N VAL A 518 -10.24 9.89 -4.09
CA VAL A 518 -10.37 8.77 -3.14
C VAL A 518 -9.48 9.05 -1.93
N PRO A 519 -10.03 9.23 -0.71
CA PRO A 519 -9.21 9.44 0.48
C PRO A 519 -8.59 8.13 0.96
N MET A 520 -7.32 8.19 1.34
CA MET A 520 -6.60 7.14 2.06
C MET A 520 -6.21 7.63 3.45
N ILE A 521 -6.44 6.80 4.46
CA ILE A 521 -6.13 7.05 5.86
C ILE A 521 -5.10 6.01 6.33
N LEU A 522 -3.99 6.48 6.90
CA LEU A 522 -3.00 5.62 7.55
C LEU A 522 -3.54 5.12 8.89
N ALA A 523 -3.39 3.82 9.14
CA ALA A 523 -3.83 3.22 10.39
C ALA A 523 -3.18 3.86 11.62
N GLY A 524 -4.05 4.31 12.52
CA GLY A 524 -3.69 4.92 13.79
C GLY A 524 -3.79 6.44 13.78
N ASP A 525 -3.91 7.09 12.62
CA ASP A 525 -4.09 8.54 12.56
C ASP A 525 -5.42 9.00 13.17
N GLU A 526 -6.44 8.14 13.12
CA GLU A 526 -7.73 8.35 13.77
C GLU A 526 -7.66 8.33 15.30
N VAL A 527 -6.57 7.80 15.87
CA VAL A 527 -6.27 7.79 17.30
C VAL A 527 -4.94 8.48 17.63
N LEU A 528 -4.40 9.30 16.71
CA LEU A 528 -3.13 10.01 16.89
C LEU A 528 -1.95 9.09 17.28
N ARG A 529 -1.82 7.94 16.60
CA ARG A 529 -0.67 7.04 16.72
C ARG A 529 0.62 7.80 16.43
N THR A 530 1.67 7.48 17.16
CA THR A 530 3.00 8.09 17.06
C THR A 530 4.06 7.04 16.76
N GLN A 531 5.06 7.41 15.97
CA GLN A 531 6.32 6.68 15.81
C GLN A 531 7.46 7.41 16.52
N ARG A 532 7.12 8.31 17.44
CA ARG A 532 8.05 9.13 18.24
C ARG A 532 8.98 9.99 17.38
N GLY A 533 8.50 10.45 16.24
CA GLY A 533 9.29 11.23 15.30
C GLY A 533 10.19 10.38 14.40
N ASN A 534 10.10 9.05 14.44
CA ASN A 534 10.68 8.21 13.40
C ASN A 534 9.78 8.28 12.15
N ASN A 535 10.30 8.78 11.05
CA ASN A 535 9.55 8.95 9.80
C ASN A 535 9.86 7.84 8.76
N ASN A 536 10.56 6.80 9.17
CA ASN A 536 10.97 5.69 8.33
C ASN A 536 11.07 4.41 9.16
N ALA A 537 9.97 4.03 9.82
CA ALA A 537 9.95 2.93 10.79
C ALA A 537 9.97 1.52 10.13
N TYR A 538 10.64 1.38 8.97
CA TYR A 538 10.63 0.18 8.12
C TYR A 538 11.22 -1.06 8.80
N CYS A 539 12.10 -0.87 9.78
CA CYS A 539 12.76 -1.95 10.51
C CYS A 539 12.32 -2.07 11.98
N GLN A 540 11.32 -1.29 12.40
CA GLN A 540 10.89 -1.20 13.80
C GLN A 540 9.71 -2.13 14.08
N ASP A 541 9.96 -3.44 14.16
CA ASP A 541 8.96 -4.42 14.61
C ASP A 541 8.79 -4.42 16.14
N ASN A 542 8.29 -3.31 16.68
CA ASN A 542 8.11 -3.08 18.11
C ASN A 542 7.05 -1.99 18.37
N GLU A 543 6.93 -1.53 19.62
CA GLU A 543 5.94 -0.55 20.06
C GLU A 543 6.04 0.82 19.37
N ILE A 544 7.12 1.12 18.64
CA ILE A 544 7.19 2.31 17.77
C ILE A 544 6.19 2.19 16.62
N SER A 545 6.07 0.99 16.03
CA SER A 545 5.23 0.76 14.85
C SER A 545 3.90 0.07 15.15
N TRP A 546 3.82 -0.70 16.24
CA TRP A 546 2.60 -1.42 16.58
C TRP A 546 1.46 -0.48 16.93
N PHE A 547 0.23 -0.90 16.60
CA PHE A 547 -0.97 -0.15 16.91
C PHE A 547 -1.33 -0.36 18.38
N ASP A 548 -1.16 0.67 19.22
CA ASP A 548 -1.62 0.63 20.60
C ASP A 548 -3.12 0.95 20.69
N TRP A 549 -3.92 -0.09 20.94
CA TRP A 549 -5.37 -0.01 21.11
C TRP A 549 -5.81 0.76 22.37
N SER A 550 -4.91 1.04 23.32
CA SER A 550 -5.23 1.93 24.46
C SER A 550 -5.51 3.37 23.99
N LEU A 551 -5.02 3.74 22.81
CA LEU A 551 -5.25 5.05 22.21
C LEU A 551 -6.72 5.28 21.83
N LEU A 552 -7.53 4.22 21.67
CA LEU A 552 -8.97 4.35 21.45
C LEU A 552 -9.67 5.07 22.61
N GLU A 553 -9.25 4.79 23.84
CA GLU A 553 -9.77 5.44 25.05
C GLU A 553 -9.14 6.82 25.22
N LYS A 554 -7.79 6.88 25.16
CA LYS A 554 -7.01 8.11 25.36
C LYS A 554 -7.40 9.22 24.38
N ASN A 555 -7.59 8.87 23.10
CA ASN A 555 -7.85 9.79 22.00
C ASN A 555 -9.27 9.62 21.42
N SER A 556 -10.21 9.11 22.23
CA SER A 556 -11.63 8.88 21.87
C SER A 556 -12.31 10.08 21.19
N GLY A 557 -11.94 11.31 21.56
CA GLY A 557 -12.42 12.53 20.92
C GLY A 557 -12.02 12.67 19.45
N MET A 558 -10.79 12.27 19.09
CA MET A 558 -10.31 12.24 17.70
C MET A 558 -10.97 11.10 16.93
N LEU A 559 -11.06 9.90 17.54
CA LEU A 559 -11.70 8.75 16.92
C LEU A 559 -13.15 9.03 16.54
N ARG A 560 -13.94 9.61 17.47
CA ARG A 560 -15.32 10.03 17.17
C ARG A 560 -15.35 11.05 16.04
N PHE A 561 -14.44 12.03 16.05
CA PHE A 561 -14.39 13.05 15.01
C PHE A 561 -14.16 12.43 13.63
N VAL A 562 -13.20 11.51 13.48
CA VAL A 562 -12.91 10.84 12.20
C VAL A 562 -14.07 9.96 11.74
N ARG A 563 -14.69 9.19 12.64
CA ARG A 563 -15.91 8.42 12.34
C ARG A 563 -17.03 9.29 11.80
N MET A 564 -17.28 10.42 12.48
CA MET A 564 -18.30 11.36 12.06
C MET A 564 -17.95 12.06 10.74
N MET A 565 -16.67 12.33 10.47
CA MET A 565 -16.22 12.88 9.18
C MET A 565 -16.37 11.88 8.03
N ILE A 566 -16.09 10.59 8.27
CA ILE A 566 -16.31 9.52 7.29
C ILE A 566 -17.82 9.39 7.00
N ALA A 567 -18.66 9.36 8.04
CA ALA A 567 -20.11 9.34 7.89
C ALA A 567 -20.63 10.61 7.18
N PHE A 568 -20.07 11.77 7.49
CA PHE A 568 -20.37 13.04 6.82
C PHE A 568 -20.05 12.95 5.33
N ARG A 569 -18.87 12.45 4.95
CA ARG A 569 -18.50 12.25 3.54
C ARG A 569 -19.50 11.34 2.83
N LYS A 570 -19.81 10.19 3.42
CA LYS A 570 -20.75 9.20 2.85
C LYS A 570 -22.17 9.76 2.66
N ARG A 571 -22.61 10.68 3.52
CA ARG A 571 -23.93 11.32 3.42
C ARG A 571 -24.04 12.37 2.32
N HIS A 572 -22.92 12.90 1.81
CA HIS A 572 -22.92 13.99 0.82
C HIS A 572 -22.42 13.52 -0.54
N PRO A 573 -23.30 13.02 -1.42
CA PRO A 573 -23.00 12.69 -2.83
C PRO A 573 -22.29 13.81 -3.57
N CYS A 574 -22.52 15.07 -3.16
CA CYS A 574 -21.79 16.19 -3.69
C CYS A 574 -20.31 15.92 -3.57
N LEU A 575 -19.72 15.35 -2.51
CA LEU A 575 -18.28 15.07 -2.34
C LEU A 575 -17.75 13.86 -3.11
N VAL A 576 -18.63 12.95 -3.52
CA VAL A 576 -18.32 11.59 -4.02
C VAL A 576 -18.55 11.50 -5.54
N ARG A 577 -18.27 12.59 -6.28
CA ARG A 577 -18.56 12.68 -7.73
C ARG A 577 -17.43 12.11 -8.58
N ARG A 578 -17.82 11.43 -9.67
CA ARG A 578 -16.92 10.92 -10.71
C ARG A 578 -16.34 11.98 -11.65
N HIS A 579 -16.86 13.20 -11.67
CA HIS A 579 -16.47 14.22 -12.64
C HIS A 579 -15.98 15.48 -11.93
N PHE A 580 -15.07 16.21 -12.59
CA PHE A 580 -14.57 17.48 -12.09
C PHE A 580 -15.67 18.53 -11.94
N LEU A 581 -15.45 19.43 -10.99
CA LEU A 581 -16.34 20.57 -10.74
C LEU A 581 -16.14 21.60 -11.84
N ARG A 582 -17.24 22.09 -12.42
CA ARG A 582 -17.19 23.01 -13.57
C ARG A 582 -17.53 24.46 -13.22
N GLY A 583 -18.01 24.71 -12.01
CA GLY A 583 -18.50 26.03 -11.59
C GLY A 583 -19.79 26.42 -12.31
N ILE A 584 -20.57 25.44 -12.77
CA ILE A 584 -21.81 25.67 -13.50
C ILE A 584 -22.99 25.10 -12.73
N ARG A 585 -24.12 25.78 -12.82
CA ARG A 585 -25.40 25.30 -12.31
C ARG A 585 -26.06 24.43 -13.38
N GLN A 586 -26.31 23.17 -13.06
CA GLN A 586 -27.10 22.30 -13.94
C GLN A 586 -28.60 22.48 -13.71
N GLU A 587 -29.41 22.06 -14.68
CA GLU A 587 -30.86 22.06 -14.56
C GLU A 587 -31.29 21.21 -13.35
N GLY A 588 -32.23 21.71 -12.55
CA GLY A 588 -32.66 21.07 -11.30
C GLY A 588 -31.76 21.32 -10.08
N GLN A 589 -30.55 21.85 -10.24
CA GLN A 589 -29.70 22.27 -9.11
C GLN A 589 -30.07 23.67 -8.60
N ARG A 590 -29.82 23.91 -7.30
CA ARG A 590 -30.10 25.21 -6.65
C ARG A 590 -29.02 26.25 -6.94
N ILE A 591 -27.76 25.82 -6.91
CA ILE A 591 -26.56 26.64 -7.12
C ILE A 591 -25.59 25.92 -8.08
N ALA A 592 -24.48 26.56 -8.43
CA ALA A 592 -23.40 25.92 -9.17
C ALA A 592 -22.79 24.76 -8.36
N ASP A 593 -22.21 23.77 -9.05
CA ASP A 593 -21.57 22.64 -8.37
C ASP A 593 -20.39 23.05 -7.48
N VAL A 594 -19.72 24.16 -7.81
CA VAL A 594 -18.83 24.88 -6.90
C VAL A 594 -18.89 26.39 -7.14
N THR A 595 -18.84 27.16 -6.05
CA THR A 595 -18.57 28.60 -6.09
C THR A 595 -17.41 28.90 -5.16
N TRP A 596 -16.35 29.52 -5.68
CA TRP A 596 -15.18 29.88 -4.90
C TRP A 596 -15.28 31.30 -4.34
N HIS A 597 -14.81 31.48 -3.12
CA HIS A 597 -14.88 32.73 -2.37
C HIS A 597 -13.54 33.00 -1.66
N GLY A 598 -13.43 34.18 -1.05
CA GLY A 598 -12.35 34.53 -0.14
C GLY A 598 -12.93 35.04 1.18
N LEU A 599 -12.42 36.16 1.67
CA LEU A 599 -13.05 36.87 2.81
C LEU A 599 -14.44 37.41 2.47
N ARG A 600 -14.71 37.65 1.18
CA ARG A 600 -15.99 38.09 0.62
C ARG A 600 -16.50 37.05 -0.37
N LEU A 601 -17.81 36.97 -0.52
CA LEU A 601 -18.43 36.08 -1.49
C LEU A 601 -17.94 36.39 -2.91
N GLU A 602 -17.60 35.33 -3.64
CA GLU A 602 -17.22 35.34 -5.06
C GLU A 602 -15.95 36.16 -5.36
N LYS A 603 -15.13 36.39 -4.32
CA LYS A 603 -13.85 37.08 -4.43
C LYS A 603 -12.72 36.20 -3.89
N PRO A 604 -12.41 35.07 -4.55
CA PRO A 604 -11.32 34.19 -4.14
C PRO A 604 -9.96 34.88 -4.28
N LEU A 605 -9.02 34.49 -3.42
CA LEU A 605 -7.70 35.11 -3.28
C LEU A 605 -6.63 34.33 -4.08
N TRP A 606 -6.88 34.03 -5.35
CA TRP A 606 -6.03 33.15 -6.16
C TRP A 606 -4.58 33.62 -6.28
N ASN A 607 -4.37 34.91 -6.53
CA ASN A 607 -3.07 35.49 -6.81
C ASN A 607 -2.50 36.26 -5.62
N ASP A 608 -3.12 36.16 -4.44
CA ASP A 608 -2.63 36.83 -3.24
C ASP A 608 -1.51 35.99 -2.61
N ALA A 609 -0.28 36.51 -2.73
CA ALA A 609 0.93 35.86 -2.22
C ALA A 609 0.94 35.65 -0.69
N TYR A 610 0.03 36.28 0.06
CA TYR A 610 -0.08 36.19 1.51
C TYR A 610 -1.34 35.48 1.99
N ALA A 611 -2.23 35.06 1.08
CA ALA A 611 -3.49 34.46 1.48
C ALA A 611 -3.31 33.06 2.09
N GLN A 612 -4.08 32.82 3.16
CA GLN A 612 -4.12 31.56 3.94
C GLN A 612 -5.55 31.09 4.19
N VAL A 613 -6.50 31.62 3.41
CA VAL A 613 -7.93 31.44 3.61
C VAL A 613 -8.56 31.07 2.29
N LEU A 614 -9.27 29.96 2.28
CA LEU A 614 -10.07 29.51 1.15
C LEU A 614 -11.49 29.25 1.64
N THR A 615 -12.46 29.80 0.91
CA THR A 615 -13.88 29.59 1.20
C THR A 615 -14.56 29.15 -0.07
N PHE A 616 -15.46 28.18 0.01
CA PHE A 616 -16.20 27.72 -1.15
C PHE A 616 -17.56 27.14 -0.75
N THR A 617 -18.48 27.15 -1.70
CA THR A 617 -19.79 26.53 -1.56
C THR A 617 -19.91 25.41 -2.58
N LEU A 618 -20.32 24.21 -2.15
CA LEU A 618 -20.58 23.07 -3.01
C LEU A 618 -22.09 22.91 -3.18
N GLY A 619 -22.51 22.83 -4.43
CA GLY A 619 -23.91 22.56 -4.78
C GLY A 619 -24.27 21.10 -4.57
N ALA A 620 -25.45 20.86 -4.02
CA ALA A 620 -26.01 19.53 -3.91
C ALA A 620 -26.19 18.87 -5.29
N VAL A 621 -25.99 17.55 -5.34
CA VAL A 621 -26.22 16.73 -6.53
C VAL A 621 -27.67 16.28 -6.59
N HIS A 622 -28.28 15.98 -5.44
CA HIS A 622 -29.68 15.57 -5.34
C HIS A 622 -30.57 16.64 -4.69
N PRO A 623 -31.87 16.71 -5.02
CA PRO A 623 -32.77 17.72 -4.44
C PRO A 623 -32.85 17.71 -2.91
N ASN A 624 -32.75 16.52 -2.30
CA ASN A 624 -32.85 16.35 -0.85
C ASN A 624 -31.51 16.49 -0.12
N GLU A 625 -30.40 16.57 -0.84
CA GLU A 625 -29.06 16.77 -0.27
C GLU A 625 -28.86 18.25 0.10
N GLU A 626 -28.09 18.49 1.16
CA GLU A 626 -27.68 19.80 1.62
C GLU A 626 -26.54 20.38 0.76
N ASP A 627 -26.66 21.65 0.36
CA ASP A 627 -25.49 22.40 -0.11
C ASP A 627 -24.51 22.63 1.06
N LEU A 628 -23.21 22.62 0.78
CA LEU A 628 -22.16 22.78 1.79
C LEU A 628 -21.46 24.13 1.64
N HIS A 629 -21.22 24.84 2.73
CA HIS A 629 -20.36 26.01 2.76
C HIS A 629 -19.14 25.73 3.64
N VAL A 630 -17.95 25.81 3.06
CA VAL A 630 -16.69 25.39 3.70
C VAL A 630 -15.76 26.59 3.80
N VAL A 631 -15.19 26.79 4.99
CA VAL A 631 -14.16 27.79 5.26
C VAL A 631 -12.92 27.12 5.81
N PHE A 632 -11.81 27.25 5.11
CA PHE A 632 -10.47 26.95 5.61
C PHE A 632 -9.81 28.25 6.05
N ASN A 633 -9.50 28.40 7.34
CA ASN A 633 -8.74 29.52 7.88
C ASN A 633 -7.41 29.04 8.47
N MET A 634 -6.35 29.05 7.66
CA MET A 634 -4.99 28.71 8.12
C MET A 634 -4.20 29.94 8.57
N SER A 635 -4.84 31.11 8.66
CA SER A 635 -4.24 32.28 9.30
C SER A 635 -4.26 32.17 10.82
N LYS A 636 -3.50 33.03 11.51
CA LYS A 636 -3.51 33.14 12.97
C LYS A 636 -4.72 33.93 13.51
N ARG A 637 -5.48 34.62 12.64
CA ARG A 637 -6.50 35.60 13.05
C ARG A 637 -7.90 34.97 13.06
N LEU A 638 -8.74 35.47 13.97
CA LEU A 638 -10.19 35.30 13.87
C LEU A 638 -10.70 36.11 12.68
N LEU A 639 -11.45 35.48 11.78
CA LEU A 639 -12.00 36.13 10.59
C LEU A 639 -13.53 36.12 10.63
N GLN A 640 -14.15 37.17 10.08
CA GLN A 640 -15.60 37.23 9.88
C GLN A 640 -15.91 36.92 8.42
N MET A 641 -16.56 35.79 8.19
CA MET A 641 -16.78 35.22 6.85
C MET A 641 -18.23 35.40 6.43
N GLU A 642 -18.46 35.88 5.22
CA GLU A 642 -19.79 36.06 4.65
C GLU A 642 -20.41 34.72 4.25
N LEU A 643 -21.71 34.56 4.51
CA LEU A 643 -22.47 33.37 4.13
C LEU A 643 -23.35 33.68 2.91
N PRO A 644 -23.37 32.81 1.89
CA PRO A 644 -24.21 33.01 0.72
C PRO A 644 -25.69 32.79 1.05
N GLU A 645 -26.59 33.54 0.40
CA GLU A 645 -28.03 33.37 0.55
C GLU A 645 -28.54 32.33 -0.46
N ILE A 646 -29.13 31.24 0.03
CA ILE A 646 -29.81 30.24 -0.80
C ILE A 646 -31.32 30.37 -0.56
N LYS A 647 -32.08 30.66 -1.61
CA LYS A 647 -33.52 30.91 -1.52
C LYS A 647 -34.25 29.74 -0.84
N GLY A 648 -35.01 30.03 0.21
CA GLY A 648 -35.80 29.03 0.93
C GLY A 648 -34.99 28.15 1.89
N ARG A 649 -33.74 28.51 2.20
CA ARG A 649 -32.86 27.74 3.11
C ARG A 649 -32.14 28.63 4.12
N TYR A 650 -31.69 28.03 5.21
CA TYR A 650 -30.79 28.63 6.21
C TYR A 650 -29.56 27.74 6.44
N TRP A 651 -28.50 28.29 7.01
CA TRP A 651 -27.27 27.56 7.32
C TRP A 651 -27.28 26.99 8.75
N THR A 652 -26.82 25.76 8.92
CA THR A 652 -26.54 25.13 10.21
C THR A 652 -25.05 24.81 10.33
N LEU A 653 -24.47 24.98 11.53
CA LEU A 653 -23.04 24.69 11.76
C LEU A 653 -22.84 23.19 11.98
N ALA A 654 -22.17 22.53 11.03
CA ALA A 654 -21.91 21.10 11.09
C ALA A 654 -20.55 20.79 11.74
N ILE A 655 -19.49 21.51 11.35
CA ILE A 655 -18.11 21.26 11.77
C ILE A 655 -17.45 22.58 12.17
N ASP A 656 -16.72 22.58 13.29
CA ASP A 656 -15.80 23.64 13.72
C ASP A 656 -14.62 23.03 14.47
N THR A 657 -13.49 22.84 13.79
CA THR A 657 -12.29 22.19 14.36
C THR A 657 -11.65 22.99 15.50
N SER A 658 -12.09 24.23 15.75
CA SER A 658 -11.64 25.03 16.88
C SER A 658 -12.31 24.68 18.21
N LYS A 659 -13.39 23.90 18.16
CA LYS A 659 -14.12 23.44 19.35
C LYS A 659 -13.52 22.14 19.88
N SER A 660 -13.74 21.90 21.17
CA SER A 660 -13.48 20.60 21.78
C SER A 660 -14.60 19.61 21.41
N SER A 661 -14.22 18.35 21.32
CA SER A 661 -15.15 17.23 21.29
C SER A 661 -16.15 17.31 22.47
N PRO A 662 -17.47 17.12 22.29
CA PRO A 662 -18.13 16.69 21.05
C PRO A 662 -18.58 17.81 20.09
N ASN A 663 -18.31 19.07 20.38
CA ASN A 663 -18.83 20.23 19.65
C ASN A 663 -18.04 20.60 18.38
N ASP A 664 -17.02 19.81 18.03
CA ASP A 664 -16.18 19.96 16.85
C ASP A 664 -16.83 19.43 15.57
N ILE A 665 -17.73 18.45 15.68
CA ILE A 665 -18.61 17.97 14.61
C ILE A 665 -19.93 17.50 15.21
N LEU A 666 -21.04 17.98 14.67
CA LEU A 666 -22.38 17.76 15.22
C LEU A 666 -23.24 16.92 14.28
N PRO A 667 -24.04 15.97 14.83
CA PRO A 667 -25.03 15.25 14.04
C PRO A 667 -26.10 16.24 13.54
N ALA A 668 -26.71 15.94 12.39
CA ALA A 668 -27.63 16.85 11.69
C ALA A 668 -28.74 17.44 12.59
N ALA A 669 -29.26 16.65 13.54
CA ALA A 669 -30.33 17.06 14.45
C ALA A 669 -29.89 18.08 15.51
N GLU A 670 -28.60 18.19 15.80
CA GLU A 670 -28.05 19.04 16.88
C GLU A 670 -27.34 20.29 16.34
N GLN A 671 -27.24 20.45 15.02
CA GLN A 671 -26.51 21.57 14.42
C GLN A 671 -27.23 22.91 14.68
N PRO A 672 -26.56 23.89 15.28
CA PRO A 672 -27.19 25.16 15.59
C PRO A 672 -27.40 26.00 14.32
N ILE A 673 -28.54 26.69 14.26
CA ILE A 673 -28.88 27.63 13.17
C ILE A 673 -27.97 28.85 13.23
N VAL A 674 -27.35 29.18 12.10
CA VAL A 674 -26.56 30.41 11.94
C VAL A 674 -27.45 31.51 11.38
N ARG A 675 -28.06 32.29 12.28
CA ARG A 675 -29.02 33.37 11.92
C ARG A 675 -28.39 34.63 11.33
N ARG A 676 -27.06 34.74 11.37
CA ARG A 676 -26.32 35.92 10.92
C ARG A 676 -25.85 35.72 9.48
N LYS A 677 -25.74 36.80 8.71
CA LYS A 677 -25.11 36.78 7.37
C LYS A 677 -23.59 36.57 7.40
N ARG A 678 -23.00 36.52 8.60
CA ARG A 678 -21.56 36.30 8.82
C ARG A 678 -21.31 35.35 9.97
N ILE A 679 -20.25 34.55 9.87
CA ILE A 679 -19.77 33.65 10.91
C ILE A 679 -18.32 33.98 11.29
N GLY A 680 -18.00 33.89 12.58
CA GLY A 680 -16.64 34.02 13.08
C GLY A 680 -15.90 32.69 12.97
N VAL A 681 -14.76 32.66 12.29
CA VAL A 681 -13.93 31.47 12.10
C VAL A 681 -12.58 31.68 12.77
N LYS A 682 -12.26 30.86 13.79
CA LYS A 682 -11.00 30.99 14.56
C LYS A 682 -9.80 30.79 13.64
N GLY A 683 -8.65 31.34 14.03
CA GLY A 683 -7.39 31.04 13.36
C GLY A 683 -7.03 29.55 13.47
N ARG A 684 -6.41 29.03 12.42
CA ARG A 684 -5.99 27.63 12.29
C ARG A 684 -7.14 26.63 12.39
N SER A 685 -8.31 26.93 11.84
CA SER A 685 -9.46 26.03 11.90
C SER A 685 -10.21 25.90 10.58
N VAL A 686 -11.02 24.86 10.49
CA VAL A 686 -11.95 24.60 9.41
C VAL A 686 -13.37 24.66 9.96
N VAL A 687 -14.26 25.33 9.21
CA VAL A 687 -15.69 25.41 9.50
C VAL A 687 -16.47 24.90 8.30
N VAL A 688 -17.48 24.07 8.55
CA VAL A 688 -18.41 23.56 7.51
C VAL A 688 -19.83 23.81 7.96
N LEU A 689 -20.65 24.34 7.04
CA LEU A 689 -22.07 24.54 7.23
C LEU A 689 -22.87 23.73 6.22
N GLU A 690 -24.03 23.24 6.65
CA GLU A 690 -25.03 22.59 5.81
C GLU A 690 -26.21 23.53 5.59
N SER A 691 -26.73 23.59 4.36
CA SER A 691 -27.97 24.33 4.09
C SER A 691 -29.18 23.46 4.41
N ARG A 692 -30.18 24.00 5.12
CA ARG A 692 -31.42 23.32 5.53
C ARG A 692 -32.65 24.09 5.03
N PRO A 693 -33.74 23.42 4.65
CA PRO A 693 -34.98 24.10 4.23
C PRO A 693 -35.58 24.90 5.40
N ILE A 694 -36.17 26.06 5.09
CA ILE A 694 -36.91 26.91 6.05
C ILE A 694 -38.16 26.20 6.57
#